data_AF-A0A1U9NLG9-F1
#
_entry.id   AF-A0A1U9NLG9-F1
#
_cell.length_a   1.000
_cell.length_b   1.000
_cell.length_c   1.000
_cell.angle_alpha   90.00
_cell.angle_beta   90.00
_cell.angle_gamma   90.00
#
_symmetry.space_group_name_H-M   'P 1'
#
loop_
_entity.id
_entity.type
_entity.pdbx_description
1 polymer ?
#
loop_
_entity_poly.entity_id
_entity_poly.type
_entity_poly.pdbx_seq_one_letter_code
_entity_poly.pdbx_strand_id
1 'polypeptide(L)'
;MRTLKMLFGMMVVLGAIAVGQAANPAIDRITEQMPANSSAMRDSLAVQLVGMTPESVEYLAGKLTPYDEGRPGAEYGISAMTDFIMDQKKDAIREDYAMLLAEMIDDVPDKLGKAFLIEQLRLVGDEEVVDTVAEYLNDSFLCDFATRTLLTIGGDSVEAKLLAAFDTAYPENKLHLMQGLGEMQSMAGADRIQPYAASKNWKMRKAALQALANIGKASSRGVLKNAVNVDDAYKKADNASLYLLFARRQAEQGKYDACARICNEVAGMFGDDSYIGSAAGDSMAKAIGLDNVDKIKNAQLREKAEKQIRASLATAPTPPEGFKALFNGKSLAGWKKHDNLPSGPGGKWYVEDGAIVGMQHPPKKGGFLVTEESFEDYELLLETKIDWPFDSGVFLRVGPEGKSHQVTLDYRPGGQIGSIYCPWTHGRVHAVPDSLDLFKRGEWNKIRIVCEGEPARIKFWLNGEMVTDFQHTEQTTAGIPEEGGIALQVHPGGEGYEDSKAMFRNIFVRRIESESKMNELTADEKEQGFDLLFNGKDLTGWVGNKASYGVENGILFCRKGTGRNIYTEDTYDNFVLRFDFRLQPGTNNGLGIRTPASGDAAYVGMELQILDNTADKYSNLKPYQYHGSVYGVIPAKRGYLNPVGEWNRQEVIADGYDIKVILNGETILDGNIKEASEGGTIDGRDHPGLLNESGHIGFLGHGDFVEFKNIRIKEL
;
A
#
# COMPACT_ATOMS: atom_id res chain seq x y z
N MET A 1 12.15 46.25 -15.93
CA MET A 1 11.70 45.83 -14.59
C MET A 1 12.91 45.55 -13.72
N ARG A 2 13.46 46.63 -13.15
CA ARG A 2 14.61 46.67 -12.23
C ARG A 2 14.28 47.79 -11.26
N THR A 3 13.47 47.52 -10.24
CA THR A 3 13.16 48.45 -9.14
C THR A 3 12.26 47.75 -8.13
N LEU A 4 12.84 46.82 -7.35
CA LEU A 4 12.33 46.43 -6.02
C LEU A 4 13.43 45.64 -5.27
N LYS A 5 14.65 46.19 -5.23
CA LYS A 5 15.78 45.70 -4.41
C LYS A 5 16.51 46.92 -3.84
N MET A 6 15.89 47.58 -2.86
CA MET A 6 16.52 48.61 -2.02
C MET A 6 15.50 49.07 -0.98
N LEU A 7 15.42 48.36 0.14
CA LEU A 7 14.89 48.84 1.43
C LEU A 7 14.87 47.62 2.36
N PHE A 8 16.02 47.19 2.84
CA PHE A 8 16.22 46.49 4.13
C PHE A 8 17.72 46.18 4.21
N GLY A 9 18.46 47.18 4.63
CA GLY A 9 19.92 47.15 4.61
C GLY A 9 20.47 48.49 5.09
N MET A 10 20.23 48.81 6.36
CA MET A 10 21.09 49.63 7.24
C MET A 10 20.34 49.94 8.54
N MET A 11 20.52 49.09 9.56
CA MET A 11 20.74 49.60 10.90
C MET A 11 21.70 48.65 11.63
N VAL A 12 22.96 49.07 11.68
CA VAL A 12 24.09 48.40 12.31
C VAL A 12 24.15 48.79 13.79
N VAL A 13 24.20 47.76 14.65
CA VAL A 13 24.95 47.66 15.93
C VAL A 13 24.72 48.76 16.96
N LEU A 14 24.06 48.39 18.05
CA LEU A 14 24.49 48.65 19.43
C LEU A 14 23.55 47.94 20.42
N GLY A 15 24.09 46.95 21.13
CA GLY A 15 23.45 46.32 22.29
C GLY A 15 23.20 44.83 22.08
N ALA A 16 23.87 44.00 22.88
CA ALA A 16 23.38 42.68 23.21
C ALA A 16 22.00 42.85 23.87
N ILE A 17 20.95 42.85 23.05
CA ILE A 17 19.58 42.76 23.50
C ILE A 17 19.27 41.27 23.45
N ALA A 18 18.94 40.72 24.61
CA ALA A 18 18.46 39.36 24.76
C ALA A 18 17.38 39.08 23.69
N VAL A 19 17.68 38.16 22.78
CA VAL A 19 16.71 37.63 21.82
C VAL A 19 15.55 37.04 22.62
N GLY A 20 14.32 37.48 22.33
CA GLY A 20 13.11 36.69 22.54
C GLY A 20 12.60 36.42 23.97
N GLN A 21 12.75 37.31 24.96
CA GLN A 21 12.13 37.11 26.30
C GLN A 21 10.87 37.94 26.60
N ALA A 22 10.39 38.78 25.69
CA ALA A 22 9.10 39.44 25.89
C ALA A 22 7.96 38.43 25.64
N ALA A 23 7.09 38.21 26.64
CA ALA A 23 5.97 37.28 26.51
C ALA A 23 5.13 37.56 25.26
N ASN A 24 4.77 36.52 24.51
CA ASN A 24 3.89 36.61 23.35
C ASN A 24 2.64 35.74 23.59
N PRO A 25 1.59 36.29 24.24
CA PRO A 25 0.42 35.51 24.63
C PRO A 25 -0.34 34.87 23.46
N ALA A 26 -0.17 35.38 22.23
CA ALA A 26 -0.79 34.80 21.05
C ALA A 26 -0.10 33.49 20.66
N ILE A 27 1.23 33.48 20.61
CA ILE A 27 2.02 32.28 20.30
C ILE A 27 1.99 31.28 21.47
N ASP A 28 2.02 31.76 22.71
CA ASP A 28 1.91 30.91 23.90
C ASP A 28 0.59 30.12 23.89
N ARG A 29 -0.55 30.77 23.62
CA ARG A 29 -1.85 30.06 23.50
C ARG A 29 -1.89 29.02 22.38
N ILE A 30 -1.13 29.22 21.30
CA ILE A 30 -1.05 28.26 20.21
C ILE A 30 -0.20 27.06 20.65
N THR A 31 0.94 27.30 21.28
CA THR A 31 1.88 26.24 21.71
C THR A 31 1.42 25.49 22.96
N GLU A 32 0.62 26.09 23.84
CA GLU A 32 -0.06 25.42 24.95
C GLU A 32 -1.02 24.31 24.48
N GLN A 33 -1.48 24.38 23.23
CA GLN A 33 -2.31 23.37 22.60
C GLN A 33 -1.50 22.26 21.91
N MET A 34 -0.17 22.28 22.06
CA MET A 34 0.74 21.30 21.49
C MET A 34 1.32 20.36 22.56
N PRO A 35 1.49 19.05 22.27
CA PRO A 35 1.28 18.41 20.98
C PRO A 35 -0.21 18.32 20.61
N ALA A 36 -0.52 18.59 19.35
CA ALA A 36 -1.89 18.52 18.84
C ALA A 36 -2.43 17.09 18.92
N ASN A 37 -3.71 16.94 19.25
CA ASN A 37 -4.36 15.64 19.37
C ASN A 37 -4.78 15.01 18.02
N SER A 38 -4.58 15.72 16.91
CA SER A 38 -4.87 15.28 15.55
C SER A 38 -4.04 16.06 14.53
N SER A 39 -3.85 15.49 13.33
CA SER A 39 -3.18 16.17 12.21
C SER A 39 -3.92 17.45 11.79
N ALA A 40 -5.26 17.41 11.73
CA ALA A 40 -6.07 18.59 11.39
C ALA A 40 -5.88 19.75 12.40
N MET A 41 -5.77 19.43 13.69
CA MET A 41 -5.47 20.43 14.71
C MET A 41 -4.03 20.94 14.57
N ARG A 42 -3.05 20.06 14.35
CA ARG A 42 -1.66 20.45 14.09
C ARG A 42 -1.58 21.45 12.93
N ASP A 43 -2.21 21.13 11.81
CA ASP A 43 -2.17 21.96 10.59
C ASP A 43 -2.88 23.30 10.82
N SER A 44 -3.99 23.32 11.56
CA SER A 44 -4.67 24.56 11.93
C SER A 44 -3.83 25.47 12.82
N LEU A 45 -3.08 24.90 13.78
CA LEU A 45 -2.15 25.64 14.63
C LEU A 45 -0.92 26.10 13.82
N ALA A 46 -0.41 25.26 12.92
CA ALA A 46 0.69 25.60 12.03
C ALA A 46 0.35 26.77 11.10
N VAL A 47 -0.86 26.79 10.50
CA VAL A 47 -1.35 27.90 9.68
C VAL A 47 -1.32 29.22 10.47
N GLN A 48 -1.73 29.19 11.73
CA GLN A 48 -1.71 30.38 12.59
C GLN A 48 -0.28 30.85 12.85
N LEU A 49 0.64 29.94 13.18
CA LEU A 49 2.06 30.28 13.41
C LEU A 49 2.73 30.80 12.13
N VAL A 50 2.51 30.15 10.98
CA VAL A 50 3.06 30.57 9.68
C VAL A 50 2.53 31.94 9.29
N GLY A 51 1.25 32.23 9.55
CA GLY A 51 0.65 33.54 9.33
C GLY A 51 1.23 34.67 10.20
N MET A 52 2.04 34.34 11.21
CA MET A 52 2.72 35.28 12.11
C MET A 52 4.25 35.24 11.93
N THR A 53 4.74 34.76 10.78
CA THR A 53 6.18 34.78 10.44
C THR A 53 6.56 36.21 10.00
N PRO A 54 7.70 36.79 10.45
CA PRO A 54 8.83 36.15 11.15
C PRO A 54 8.69 36.01 12.67
N GLU A 55 7.78 36.74 13.30
CA GLU A 55 7.71 36.86 14.77
C GLU A 55 7.52 35.51 15.48
N SER A 56 6.80 34.58 14.86
CA SER A 56 6.60 33.23 15.38
C SER A 56 7.90 32.43 15.47
N VAL A 57 8.74 32.46 14.43
CA VAL A 57 10.00 31.71 14.42
C VAL A 57 10.98 32.30 15.42
N GLU A 58 11.14 33.62 15.44
CA GLU A 58 12.03 34.31 16.38
C GLU A 58 11.65 34.01 17.85
N TYR A 59 10.36 34.08 18.17
CA TYR A 59 9.87 33.82 19.51
C TYR A 59 10.05 32.35 19.92
N LEU A 60 9.70 31.40 19.04
CA LEU A 60 9.82 29.98 19.34
C LEU A 60 11.28 29.54 19.42
N ALA A 61 12.16 30.07 18.56
CA ALA A 61 13.60 29.81 18.65
C ALA A 61 14.18 30.30 19.98
N GLY A 62 13.77 31.50 20.45
CA GLY A 62 14.16 32.02 21.76
C GLY A 62 13.72 31.15 22.96
N LYS A 63 12.72 30.28 22.78
CA LYS A 63 12.23 29.32 23.78
C LYS A 63 12.97 27.98 23.74
N LEU A 64 13.83 27.75 22.76
CA LEU A 64 14.70 26.56 22.70
C LEU A 64 15.88 26.74 23.66
N THR A 65 15.63 26.63 24.96
CA THR A 65 16.67 26.70 26.00
C THR A 65 16.70 25.43 26.86
N PRO A 66 17.81 25.14 27.56
CA PRO A 66 17.87 24.01 28.48
C PRO A 66 17.02 24.31 29.71
N TYR A 67 16.14 23.38 30.07
CA TYR A 67 15.34 23.41 31.31
C TYR A 67 14.16 24.42 31.33
N ASP A 68 13.64 24.84 30.18
CA ASP A 68 12.38 25.61 30.08
C ASP A 68 11.17 24.68 29.87
N GLU A 69 10.08 24.89 30.62
CA GLU A 69 8.80 24.18 30.44
C GLU A 69 8.17 24.46 29.06
N GLY A 70 8.53 25.58 28.41
CA GLY A 70 8.05 25.97 27.09
C GLY A 70 8.79 25.33 25.90
N ARG A 71 9.94 24.69 26.13
CA ARG A 71 10.74 24.09 25.04
C ARG A 71 9.95 23.04 24.24
N PRO A 72 9.22 22.09 24.84
CA PRO A 72 8.42 21.14 24.08
C PRO A 72 7.39 21.85 23.18
N GLY A 73 6.72 22.88 23.69
CA GLY A 73 5.77 23.69 22.90
C GLY A 73 6.44 24.38 21.71
N ALA A 74 7.66 24.88 21.90
CA ALA A 74 8.46 25.48 20.83
C ALA A 74 8.92 24.47 19.77
N GLU A 75 9.42 23.29 20.20
CA GLU A 75 9.80 22.22 19.29
C GLU A 75 8.59 21.70 18.48
N TYR A 76 7.43 21.55 19.12
CA TYR A 76 6.19 21.20 18.41
C TYR A 76 5.73 22.30 17.45
N GLY A 77 5.83 23.57 17.86
CA GLY A 77 5.44 24.72 17.03
C GLY A 77 6.26 24.79 15.75
N ILE A 78 7.58 24.76 15.87
CA ILE A 78 8.51 24.82 14.74
C ILE A 78 8.35 23.56 13.85
N SER A 79 8.23 22.37 14.44
CA SER A 79 8.02 21.14 13.65
C SER A 79 6.70 21.17 12.88
N ALA A 80 5.62 21.66 13.51
CA ALA A 80 4.32 21.79 12.86
C ALA A 80 4.34 22.78 11.70
N MET A 81 5.06 23.91 11.85
CA MET A 81 5.28 24.86 10.74
C MET A 81 6.07 24.22 9.60
N THR A 82 7.16 23.51 9.93
CA THR A 82 8.02 22.82 8.96
C THR A 82 7.24 21.78 8.16
N ASP A 83 6.51 20.89 8.84
CA ASP A 83 5.64 19.88 8.22
C ASP A 83 4.61 20.54 7.29
N PHE A 84 3.90 21.57 7.78
CA PHE A 84 2.85 22.25 7.01
C PHE A 84 3.39 22.94 5.74
N ILE A 85 4.55 23.57 5.81
CA ILE A 85 5.18 24.24 4.67
C ILE A 85 5.59 23.21 3.60
N MET A 86 6.15 22.07 4.04
CA MET A 86 6.56 21.00 3.15
C MET A 86 5.38 20.26 2.50
N ASP A 87 4.31 19.99 3.25
CA ASP A 87 3.12 19.28 2.75
C ASP A 87 2.37 20.08 1.66
N GLN A 88 2.40 21.41 1.71
CA GLN A 88 1.62 22.28 0.82
C GLN A 88 2.38 22.71 -0.45
N LYS A 89 3.63 22.26 -0.66
CA LYS A 89 4.50 22.61 -1.81
C LYS A 89 4.56 24.12 -2.09
N LYS A 90 4.70 24.92 -1.02
CA LYS A 90 4.72 26.39 -1.10
C LYS A 90 6.16 26.89 -1.21
N ASP A 91 6.80 26.65 -2.36
CA ASP A 91 8.23 26.89 -2.58
C ASP A 91 8.70 28.30 -2.18
N ALA A 92 7.86 29.33 -2.42
CA ALA A 92 8.19 30.72 -2.06
C ALA A 92 8.22 30.98 -0.54
N ILE A 93 7.36 30.32 0.24
CA ILE A 93 7.34 30.47 1.71
C ILE A 93 8.41 29.58 2.35
N ARG A 94 8.71 28.44 1.71
CA ARG A 94 9.76 27.50 2.15
C ARG A 94 11.13 28.17 2.24
N GLU A 95 11.55 28.89 1.19
CA GLU A 95 12.85 29.57 1.15
C GLU A 95 13.00 30.61 2.27
N ASP A 96 12.03 31.53 2.39
CA ASP A 96 12.02 32.56 3.44
C ASP A 96 12.03 31.94 4.85
N TYR A 97 11.26 30.87 5.06
CA TYR A 97 11.21 30.16 6.33
C TYR A 97 12.51 29.42 6.66
N ALA A 98 13.13 28.76 5.67
CA ALA A 98 14.41 28.07 5.83
C ALA A 98 15.52 29.06 6.18
N MET A 99 15.58 30.20 5.47
CA MET A 99 16.53 31.27 5.81
C MET A 99 16.32 31.79 7.23
N LEU A 100 15.07 32.00 7.64
CA LEU A 100 14.77 32.48 8.99
C LEU A 100 15.19 31.47 10.07
N LEU A 101 14.93 30.17 9.87
CA LEU A 101 15.43 29.13 10.78
C LEU A 101 16.97 29.14 10.85
N ALA A 102 17.65 29.32 9.71
CA ALA A 102 19.10 29.36 9.64
C ALA A 102 19.68 30.57 10.39
N GLU A 103 19.07 31.75 10.25
CA GLU A 103 19.43 32.97 10.98
C GLU A 103 19.31 32.78 12.50
N MET A 104 18.29 32.06 12.96
CA MET A 104 18.03 31.85 14.39
C MET A 104 18.99 30.86 15.07
N ILE A 105 19.78 30.07 14.32
CA ILE A 105 20.63 29.03 14.95
C ILE A 105 21.60 29.65 15.95
N ASP A 106 22.19 30.80 15.64
CA ASP A 106 23.18 31.41 16.55
C ASP A 106 22.59 32.07 17.79
N ASP A 107 21.33 32.48 17.70
CA ASP A 107 20.59 33.08 18.80
C ASP A 107 20.11 32.04 19.83
N VAL A 108 20.04 30.76 19.44
CA VAL A 108 19.70 29.67 20.34
C VAL A 108 20.89 29.33 21.26
N PRO A 109 20.78 29.52 22.59
CA PRO A 109 21.92 29.44 23.48
C PRO A 109 22.44 28.01 23.70
N ASP A 110 21.59 26.99 23.48
CA ASP A 110 21.97 25.60 23.73
C ASP A 110 22.12 24.74 22.48
N LYS A 111 23.08 23.82 22.56
CA LYS A 111 23.44 22.96 21.46
C LYS A 111 22.32 22.00 21.03
N LEU A 112 21.41 21.60 21.92
CA LEU A 112 20.29 20.74 21.53
C LEU A 112 19.25 21.53 20.72
N GLY A 113 18.97 22.78 21.12
CA GLY A 113 18.12 23.69 20.35
C GLY A 113 18.73 24.03 18.99
N LYS A 114 20.05 24.31 18.92
CA LYS A 114 20.77 24.48 17.65
C LYS A 114 20.66 23.25 16.75
N ALA A 115 20.89 22.06 17.32
CA ALA A 115 20.77 20.80 16.58
C ALA A 115 19.35 20.57 16.06
N PHE A 116 18.33 20.92 16.86
CA PHE A 116 16.93 20.85 16.45
C PHE A 116 16.66 21.72 15.21
N LEU A 117 17.08 22.99 15.23
CA LEU A 117 16.93 23.88 14.06
C LEU A 117 17.67 23.36 12.82
N ILE A 118 18.90 22.85 12.99
CA ILE A 118 19.67 22.23 11.89
C ILE A 118 18.95 21.01 11.30
N GLU A 119 18.27 20.20 12.11
CA GLU A 119 17.46 19.08 11.61
C GLU A 119 16.14 19.55 10.97
N GLN A 120 15.56 20.69 11.37
CA GLN A 120 14.44 21.28 10.62
C GLN A 120 14.88 21.72 9.22
N LEU A 121 16.06 22.34 9.11
CA LEU A 121 16.67 22.70 7.82
C LEU A 121 16.94 21.50 6.92
N ARG A 122 17.07 20.29 7.47
CA ARG A 122 17.19 19.07 6.67
C ARG A 122 15.91 18.75 5.90
N LEU A 123 14.76 19.13 6.45
CA LEU A 123 13.45 18.91 5.84
C LEU A 123 13.09 20.03 4.87
N VAL A 124 13.39 21.28 5.25
CA VAL A 124 12.89 22.46 4.57
C VAL A 124 13.94 23.25 3.80
N GLY A 125 15.23 23.06 4.07
CA GLY A 125 16.32 23.82 3.46
C GLY A 125 16.79 23.25 2.11
N ASP A 126 17.37 24.13 1.31
CA ASP A 126 18.02 23.84 0.02
C ASP A 126 19.35 24.64 -0.08
N GLU A 127 19.84 24.95 -1.28
CA GLU A 127 21.10 25.66 -1.55
C GLU A 127 21.31 26.94 -0.70
N GLU A 128 20.24 27.69 -0.41
CA GLU A 128 20.33 28.96 0.32
C GLU A 128 20.84 28.85 1.77
N VAL A 129 20.73 27.68 2.40
CA VAL A 129 21.19 27.48 3.79
C VAL A 129 22.52 26.75 3.91
N VAL A 130 23.12 26.33 2.78
CA VAL A 130 24.36 25.53 2.76
C VAL A 130 25.51 26.23 3.49
N ASP A 131 25.70 27.53 3.25
CA ASP A 131 26.76 28.31 3.86
C ASP A 131 26.62 28.36 5.39
N THR A 132 25.41 28.64 5.88
CA THR A 132 25.11 28.74 7.32
C THR A 132 25.25 27.40 8.01
N VAL A 133 24.70 26.31 7.44
CA VAL A 133 24.81 24.97 8.05
C VAL A 133 26.28 24.49 8.07
N ALA A 134 27.07 24.85 7.06
CA ALA A 134 28.48 24.46 6.99
C ALA A 134 29.36 25.04 8.11
N GLU A 135 28.96 26.15 8.75
CA GLU A 135 29.70 26.75 9.88
C GLU A 135 29.79 25.79 11.08
N TYR A 136 28.82 24.88 11.21
CA TYR A 136 28.72 23.94 12.32
C TYR A 136 29.50 22.63 12.10
N LEU A 137 30.15 22.44 10.95
CA LEU A 137 30.92 21.22 10.64
C LEU A 137 32.16 21.04 11.54
N ASN A 138 32.64 22.11 12.16
CA ASN A 138 33.78 22.08 13.09
C ASN A 138 33.36 22.02 14.58
N ASP A 139 32.07 22.08 14.90
CA ASP A 139 31.60 21.89 16.27
C ASP A 139 31.54 20.40 16.62
N SER A 140 32.06 20.00 17.78
CA SER A 140 32.18 18.59 18.17
C SER A 140 30.83 17.89 18.44
N PHE A 141 29.76 18.66 18.67
CA PHE A 141 28.42 18.15 18.90
C PHE A 141 27.52 18.32 17.67
N LEU A 142 27.61 19.47 16.99
CA LEU A 142 26.72 19.80 15.87
C LEU A 142 27.17 19.23 14.52
N CYS A 143 28.43 18.77 14.40
CA CYS A 143 28.99 18.28 13.13
C CYS A 143 28.16 17.16 12.48
N ASP A 144 27.66 16.19 13.25
CA ASP A 144 26.86 15.09 12.69
C ASP A 144 25.53 15.59 12.11
N PHE A 145 24.83 16.45 12.86
CA PHE A 145 23.57 17.08 12.42
C PHE A 145 23.80 17.91 11.16
N ALA A 146 24.80 18.80 11.17
CA ALA A 146 25.15 19.62 10.02
C ALA A 146 25.54 18.78 8.80
N THR A 147 26.33 17.73 8.98
CA THR A 147 26.73 16.83 7.89
C THR A 147 25.50 16.15 7.27
N ARG A 148 24.58 15.61 8.07
CA ARG A 148 23.37 14.93 7.57
C ARG A 148 22.39 15.89 6.88
N THR A 149 22.24 17.10 7.40
CA THR A 149 21.46 18.17 6.78
C THR A 149 22.01 18.49 5.39
N LEU A 150 23.31 18.78 5.30
CA LEU A 150 23.96 19.08 4.02
C LEU A 150 23.88 17.90 3.03
N LEU A 151 24.02 16.66 3.48
CA LEU A 151 23.87 15.48 2.60
C LEU A 151 22.47 15.33 2.03
N THR A 152 21.44 15.77 2.77
CA THR A 152 20.06 15.74 2.30
C THR A 152 19.81 16.81 1.25
N ILE A 153 20.43 18.00 1.41
CA ILE A 153 20.41 19.08 0.41
C ILE A 153 21.16 18.66 -0.86
N GLY A 154 22.39 18.15 -0.71
CA GLY A 154 23.22 17.71 -1.83
C GLY A 154 23.80 18.86 -2.67
N GLY A 155 24.35 18.54 -3.84
CA GLY A 155 24.93 19.53 -4.76
C GLY A 155 26.43 19.78 -4.62
N ASP A 156 27.00 20.48 -5.61
CA ASP A 156 28.45 20.75 -5.70
C ASP A 156 28.96 21.71 -4.61
N SER A 157 28.10 22.65 -4.17
CA SER A 157 28.36 23.58 -3.07
C SER A 157 28.61 22.83 -1.76
N VAL A 158 27.77 21.86 -1.44
CA VAL A 158 27.89 20.99 -0.27
C VAL A 158 29.19 20.20 -0.32
N GLU A 159 29.55 19.62 -1.46
CA GLU A 159 30.80 18.88 -1.60
C GLU A 159 31.99 19.79 -1.25
N ALA A 160 32.03 21.01 -1.80
CA ALA A 160 33.08 21.97 -1.51
C ALA A 160 33.18 22.32 -0.02
N LYS A 161 32.05 22.48 0.68
CA LYS A 161 32.02 22.76 2.12
C LYS A 161 32.50 21.59 2.96
N LEU A 162 32.04 20.37 2.69
CA LEU A 162 32.51 19.18 3.40
C LEU A 162 34.01 18.96 3.20
N LEU A 163 34.53 19.20 1.99
CA LEU A 163 35.96 19.09 1.70
C LEU A 163 36.79 20.14 2.47
N ALA A 164 36.33 21.39 2.51
CA ALA A 164 37.00 22.46 3.25
C ALA A 164 36.98 22.20 4.77
N ALA A 165 35.84 21.74 5.31
CA ALA A 165 35.74 21.35 6.71
C ALA A 165 36.65 20.16 7.02
N PHE A 166 36.73 19.16 6.13
CA PHE A 166 37.56 17.98 6.33
C PHE A 166 39.05 18.32 6.50
N ASP A 167 39.54 19.34 5.81
CA ASP A 167 40.93 19.77 5.88
C ASP A 167 41.29 20.38 7.25
N THR A 168 40.30 20.97 7.96
CA THR A 168 40.51 21.71 9.22
C THR A 168 39.93 21.05 10.47
N ALA A 169 39.03 20.09 10.30
CA ALA A 169 38.28 19.47 11.40
C ALA A 169 39.12 18.68 12.41
N TYR A 170 38.65 18.64 13.66
CA TYR A 170 39.18 17.74 14.68
C TYR A 170 38.95 16.26 14.32
N PRO A 171 39.77 15.32 14.83
CA PRO A 171 39.67 13.90 14.47
C PRO A 171 38.28 13.28 14.67
N GLU A 172 37.54 13.67 15.70
CA GLU A 172 36.18 13.22 15.99
C GLU A 172 35.19 13.62 14.88
N ASN A 173 35.29 14.86 14.39
CA ASN A 173 34.43 15.40 13.33
C ASN A 173 34.76 14.78 11.96
N LYS A 174 36.04 14.48 11.72
CA LYS A 174 36.46 13.81 10.48
C LYS A 174 35.75 12.48 10.23
N LEU A 175 35.25 11.79 11.27
CA LEU A 175 34.46 10.58 11.10
C LEU A 175 33.14 10.85 10.36
N HIS A 176 32.40 11.87 10.78
CA HIS A 176 31.13 12.29 10.15
C HIS A 176 31.38 12.80 8.73
N LEU A 177 32.43 13.61 8.55
CA LEU A 177 32.81 14.14 7.23
C LEU A 177 33.27 13.05 6.26
N MET A 178 33.98 12.01 6.72
CA MET A 178 34.30 10.84 5.89
C MET A 178 33.05 10.13 5.41
N GLN A 179 32.09 9.92 6.31
CA GLN A 179 30.83 9.29 5.96
C GLN A 179 30.11 10.13 4.89
N GLY A 180 29.99 11.44 5.09
CA GLY A 180 29.32 12.32 4.13
C GLY A 180 30.01 12.37 2.76
N LEU A 181 31.32 12.60 2.71
CA LEU A 181 32.07 12.53 1.45
C LEU A 181 32.00 11.15 0.80
N GLY A 182 31.90 10.10 1.61
CA GLY A 182 31.68 8.72 1.21
C GLY A 182 30.33 8.52 0.51
N GLU A 183 29.26 9.04 1.10
CA GLU A 183 27.88 8.96 0.59
C GLU A 183 27.68 9.80 -0.68
N MET A 184 28.29 10.99 -0.75
CA MET A 184 28.32 11.83 -1.96
C MET A 184 29.20 11.28 -3.09
N GLN A 185 29.97 10.23 -2.81
CA GLN A 185 30.94 9.67 -3.74
C GLN A 185 31.99 10.69 -4.24
N SER A 186 32.41 11.59 -3.35
CA SER A 186 33.35 12.68 -3.66
C SER A 186 34.72 12.16 -4.11
N MET A 187 35.04 12.32 -5.39
CA MET A 187 36.33 11.92 -5.97
C MET A 187 37.50 12.73 -5.41
N ALA A 188 37.28 13.99 -5.06
CA ALA A 188 38.26 14.82 -4.37
C ALA A 188 38.42 14.41 -2.91
N GLY A 189 37.32 13.99 -2.26
CA GLY A 189 37.32 13.47 -0.89
C GLY A 189 38.15 12.21 -0.74
N ALA A 190 38.14 11.30 -1.71
CA ALA A 190 38.93 10.07 -1.63
C ALA A 190 40.43 10.32 -1.40
N ASP A 191 41.03 11.33 -2.04
CA ASP A 191 42.46 11.63 -1.85
C ASP A 191 42.75 12.11 -0.43
N ARG A 192 41.85 12.93 0.13
CA ARG A 192 41.94 13.44 1.51
C ARG A 192 41.73 12.33 2.55
N ILE A 193 40.87 11.36 2.25
CA ILE A 193 40.51 10.27 3.17
C ILE A 193 41.55 9.14 3.16
N GLN A 194 42.24 8.92 2.04
CA GLN A 194 43.16 7.80 1.85
C GLN A 194 44.20 7.61 2.98
N PRO A 195 44.86 8.66 3.51
CA PRO A 195 45.83 8.53 4.60
C PRO A 195 45.24 7.89 5.89
N TYR A 196 43.94 8.08 6.13
CA TYR A 196 43.28 7.63 7.35
C TYR A 196 42.95 6.13 7.34
N ALA A 197 42.98 5.48 6.18
CA ALA A 197 42.83 4.03 6.06
C ALA A 197 43.99 3.25 6.71
N ALA A 198 45.10 3.90 7.02
CA ALA A 198 46.21 3.33 7.79
C ALA A 198 46.24 3.82 9.25
N SER A 199 45.21 4.55 9.71
CA SER A 199 45.18 5.10 11.06
C SER A 199 45.29 4.01 12.13
N LYS A 200 46.02 4.27 13.22
CA LYS A 200 46.05 3.40 14.40
C LYS A 200 44.70 3.36 15.12
N ASN A 201 43.94 4.45 15.06
CA ASN A 201 42.58 4.50 15.58
C ASN A 201 41.66 3.65 14.69
N TRP A 202 41.09 2.58 15.25
CA TRP A 202 40.31 1.61 14.49
C TRP A 202 39.00 2.20 13.95
N LYS A 203 38.36 3.15 14.66
CA LYS A 203 37.13 3.83 14.20
C LYS A 203 37.43 4.66 12.96
N MET A 204 38.52 5.44 13.03
CA MET A 204 39.01 6.26 11.92
C MET A 204 39.37 5.42 10.70
N ARG A 205 40.10 4.32 10.92
CA ARG A 205 40.45 3.38 9.85
C ARG A 205 39.21 2.76 9.20
N LYS A 206 38.23 2.31 9.99
CA LYS A 206 36.99 1.72 9.48
C LYS A 206 36.18 2.73 8.66
N ALA A 207 36.00 3.94 9.17
CA ALA A 207 35.29 5.02 8.48
C ALA A 207 35.97 5.37 7.14
N ALA A 208 37.30 5.49 7.13
CA ALA A 208 38.05 5.76 5.90
C ALA A 208 37.89 4.64 4.86
N LEU A 209 38.02 3.36 5.25
CA LEU A 209 37.84 2.24 4.33
C LEU A 209 36.41 2.19 3.76
N GLN A 210 35.39 2.42 4.59
CA GLN A 210 34.00 2.47 4.17
C GLN A 210 33.75 3.60 3.15
N ALA A 211 34.25 4.80 3.45
CA ALA A 211 34.11 5.97 2.57
C ALA A 211 34.82 5.74 1.23
N LEU A 212 36.08 5.28 1.25
CA LEU A 212 36.86 5.00 0.04
C LEU A 212 36.19 3.93 -0.84
N ALA A 213 35.61 2.90 -0.22
CA ALA A 213 34.87 1.87 -0.93
C ALA A 213 33.61 2.44 -1.60
N ASN A 214 32.86 3.30 -0.90
CA ASN A 214 31.63 3.88 -1.41
C ASN A 214 31.85 4.97 -2.48
N ILE A 215 32.97 5.70 -2.41
CA ILE A 215 33.39 6.67 -3.42
C ILE A 215 33.77 5.97 -4.73
N GLY A 216 34.45 4.82 -4.66
CA GLY A 216 34.82 4.10 -5.87
C GLY A 216 35.92 4.77 -6.69
N LYS A 217 36.79 5.60 -6.10
CA LYS A 217 37.94 6.16 -6.84
C LYS A 217 38.99 5.08 -7.12
N ALA A 218 39.41 4.94 -8.37
CA ALA A 218 40.31 3.86 -8.80
C ALA A 218 41.63 3.78 -7.99
N SER A 219 42.17 4.93 -7.55
CA SER A 219 43.38 5.01 -6.70
C SER A 219 43.23 4.31 -5.35
N SER A 220 42.00 4.23 -4.80
CA SER A 220 41.72 3.60 -3.51
C SER A 220 41.87 2.08 -3.51
N ARG A 221 41.95 1.44 -4.69
CA ARG A 221 42.01 -0.03 -4.83
C ARG A 221 43.11 -0.66 -3.99
N GLY A 222 44.32 -0.10 -4.04
CA GLY A 222 45.48 -0.67 -3.36
C GLY A 222 45.29 -0.69 -1.84
N VAL A 223 44.76 0.40 -1.29
CA VAL A 223 44.48 0.55 0.14
C VAL A 223 43.40 -0.43 0.60
N LEU A 224 42.29 -0.53 -0.14
CA LEU A 224 41.20 -1.45 0.17
C LEU A 224 41.62 -2.92 0.07
N LYS A 225 42.38 -3.28 -0.97
CA LYS A 225 42.92 -4.63 -1.13
C LYS A 225 43.82 -5.02 0.04
N ASN A 226 44.74 -4.13 0.42
CA ASN A 226 45.66 -4.38 1.53
C ASN A 226 44.92 -4.52 2.86
N ALA A 227 43.79 -3.81 3.05
CA ALA A 227 42.99 -3.93 4.26
C ALA A 227 42.38 -5.33 4.44
N VAL A 228 42.13 -6.08 3.36
CA VAL A 228 41.66 -7.48 3.44
C VAL A 228 42.72 -8.40 4.08
N ASN A 229 44.00 -8.07 3.96
CA ASN A 229 45.09 -8.88 4.46
C ASN A 229 45.32 -8.68 5.96
N VAL A 230 44.44 -9.26 6.78
CA VAL A 230 44.53 -9.28 8.25
C VAL A 230 44.30 -10.70 8.77
N ASP A 231 44.96 -11.05 9.88
CA ASP A 231 44.90 -12.40 10.46
C ASP A 231 43.54 -12.71 11.11
N ASP A 232 42.84 -11.68 11.55
CA ASP A 232 41.51 -11.78 12.16
C ASP A 232 40.46 -12.11 11.09
N ALA A 233 39.88 -13.31 11.17
CA ALA A 233 38.94 -13.82 10.18
C ALA A 233 37.70 -12.93 9.98
N TYR A 234 37.18 -12.32 11.06
CA TYR A 234 36.02 -11.44 11.01
C TYR A 234 36.36 -10.11 10.33
N LYS A 235 37.48 -9.48 10.71
CA LYS A 235 37.94 -8.24 10.06
C LYS A 235 38.32 -8.48 8.60
N LYS A 236 38.91 -9.62 8.30
CA LYS A 236 39.24 -10.06 6.93
C LYS A 236 37.97 -10.14 6.09
N ALA A 237 36.92 -10.76 6.63
CA ALA A 237 35.60 -10.85 6.01
C ALA A 237 34.95 -9.46 5.76
N ASP A 238 34.86 -8.64 6.81
CA ASP A 238 34.30 -7.29 6.73
C ASP A 238 35.02 -6.43 5.67
N ASN A 239 36.36 -6.45 5.67
CA ASN A 239 37.16 -5.68 4.72
C ASN A 239 36.99 -6.20 3.28
N ALA A 240 36.79 -7.51 3.09
CA ALA A 240 36.48 -8.07 1.77
C ALA A 240 35.12 -7.58 1.25
N SER A 241 34.11 -7.46 2.12
CA SER A 241 32.81 -6.88 1.75
C SER A 241 32.93 -5.41 1.33
N LEU A 242 33.78 -4.61 1.99
CA LEU A 242 34.11 -3.26 1.54
C LEU A 242 34.81 -3.26 0.17
N TYR A 243 35.70 -4.23 -0.07
CA TYR A 243 36.38 -4.34 -1.35
C TYR A 243 35.42 -4.75 -2.48
N LEU A 244 34.40 -5.57 -2.18
CA LEU A 244 33.32 -5.89 -3.12
C LEU A 244 32.36 -4.71 -3.35
N LEU A 245 32.06 -3.90 -2.33
CA LEU A 245 31.35 -2.63 -2.51
C LEU A 245 32.09 -1.73 -3.49
N PHE A 246 33.40 -1.58 -3.31
CA PHE A 246 34.26 -0.83 -4.23
C PHE A 246 34.23 -1.40 -5.66
N ALA A 247 34.20 -2.72 -5.82
CA ALA A 247 34.04 -3.36 -7.13
C ALA A 247 32.73 -2.95 -7.82
N ARG A 248 31.61 -2.91 -7.09
CA ARG A 248 30.33 -2.44 -7.62
C ARG A 248 30.38 -0.98 -8.06
N ARG A 249 31.00 -0.10 -7.25
CA ARG A 249 31.20 1.31 -7.63
C ARG A 249 32.08 1.47 -8.87
N GLN A 250 33.09 0.62 -9.08
CA GLN A 250 33.84 0.63 -10.36
C GLN A 250 32.93 0.33 -11.55
N ALA A 251 32.03 -0.64 -11.43
CA ALA A 251 31.14 -1.02 -12.51
C ALA A 251 30.06 0.02 -12.81
N GLU A 252 29.51 0.69 -11.79
CA GLU A 252 28.61 1.85 -11.96
C GLU A 252 29.28 2.97 -12.77
N GLN A 253 30.61 3.09 -12.67
CA GLN A 253 31.42 4.03 -13.45
C GLN A 253 31.87 3.46 -14.82
N GLY A 254 31.28 2.35 -15.28
CA GLY A 254 31.62 1.68 -16.54
C GLY A 254 32.95 0.92 -16.54
N LYS A 255 33.64 0.78 -15.40
CA LYS A 255 34.97 0.14 -15.30
C LYS A 255 34.84 -1.35 -15.00
N TYR A 256 34.16 -2.08 -15.88
CA TYR A 256 33.84 -3.50 -15.70
C TYR A 256 35.09 -4.39 -15.54
N ASP A 257 36.19 -4.10 -16.23
CA ASP A 257 37.45 -4.84 -16.09
C ASP A 257 38.07 -4.68 -14.68
N ALA A 258 37.89 -3.51 -14.07
CA ALA A 258 38.34 -3.27 -12.69
C ALA A 258 37.46 -4.03 -11.70
N CYS A 259 36.13 -3.98 -11.86
CA CYS A 259 35.18 -4.76 -11.07
C CYS A 259 35.49 -6.26 -11.13
N ALA A 260 35.64 -6.80 -12.35
CA ALA A 260 35.93 -8.21 -12.60
C ALA A 260 37.23 -8.63 -11.89
N ARG A 261 38.28 -7.82 -12.02
CA ARG A 261 39.56 -8.07 -11.36
C ARG A 261 39.41 -8.14 -9.85
N ILE A 262 38.68 -7.21 -9.24
CA ILE A 262 38.49 -7.16 -7.78
C ILE A 262 37.74 -8.39 -7.28
N CYS A 263 36.64 -8.78 -7.93
CA CYS A 263 35.88 -9.95 -7.47
C CYS A 263 36.67 -11.25 -7.63
N ASN A 264 37.46 -11.40 -8.71
CA ASN A 264 38.37 -12.55 -8.86
C ASN A 264 39.44 -12.58 -7.75
N GLU A 265 39.96 -11.42 -7.35
CA GLU A 265 40.91 -11.33 -6.24
C GLU A 265 40.28 -11.74 -4.91
N VAL A 266 39.03 -11.31 -4.64
CA VAL A 266 38.30 -11.71 -3.43
C VAL A 266 38.00 -13.21 -3.43
N ALA A 267 37.50 -13.76 -4.53
CA ALA A 267 37.21 -15.18 -4.63
C ALA A 267 38.47 -16.04 -4.40
N GLY A 268 39.61 -15.64 -4.99
CA GLY A 268 40.90 -16.29 -4.74
C GLY A 268 41.40 -16.20 -3.30
N MET A 269 40.98 -15.19 -2.51
CA MET A 269 41.38 -15.03 -1.11
C MET A 269 40.58 -15.91 -0.12
N PHE A 270 39.34 -16.25 -0.45
CA PHE A 270 38.41 -16.95 0.46
C PHE A 270 37.97 -18.33 -0.06
N GLY A 271 38.24 -18.64 -1.32
CA GLY A 271 37.72 -19.82 -2.02
C GLY A 271 36.31 -19.59 -2.56
N ASP A 272 36.06 -20.14 -3.74
CA ASP A 272 34.85 -19.88 -4.54
C ASP A 272 33.53 -20.37 -3.89
N ASP A 273 33.63 -21.32 -2.95
CA ASP A 273 32.49 -21.90 -2.21
C ASP A 273 32.25 -21.26 -0.85
N SER A 274 33.12 -20.35 -0.42
CA SER A 274 32.88 -19.58 0.80
C SER A 274 31.75 -18.56 0.58
N TYR A 275 31.09 -18.13 1.66
CA TYR A 275 30.07 -17.08 1.61
C TYR A 275 30.58 -15.81 0.89
N ILE A 276 31.82 -15.41 1.17
CA ILE A 276 32.44 -14.21 0.60
C ILE A 276 32.88 -14.42 -0.86
N GLY A 277 33.38 -15.62 -1.19
CA GLY A 277 33.68 -15.98 -2.59
C GLY A 277 32.42 -16.01 -3.44
N SER A 278 31.30 -16.50 -2.90
CA SER A 278 30.00 -16.47 -3.56
C SER A 278 29.48 -15.03 -3.72
N ALA A 279 29.59 -14.19 -2.67
CA ALA A 279 29.24 -12.77 -2.74
C ALA A 279 30.08 -11.98 -3.76
N ALA A 280 31.30 -12.44 -4.07
CA ALA A 280 32.11 -11.90 -5.15
C ALA A 280 31.51 -12.24 -6.52
N GLY A 281 31.02 -13.47 -6.71
CA GLY A 281 30.22 -13.87 -7.87
C GLY A 281 28.95 -13.03 -8.02
N ASP A 282 28.20 -12.83 -6.94
CA ASP A 282 26.96 -12.04 -6.93
C ASP A 282 27.22 -10.57 -7.29
N SER A 283 28.26 -9.98 -6.68
CA SER A 283 28.66 -8.60 -6.94
C SER A 283 29.13 -8.40 -8.38
N MET A 284 29.74 -9.42 -8.97
CA MET A 284 30.19 -9.44 -10.36
C MET A 284 29.00 -9.62 -11.32
N ALA A 285 28.02 -10.46 -10.97
CA ALA A 285 26.79 -10.67 -11.72
C ALA A 285 25.94 -9.40 -11.80
N LYS A 286 25.66 -8.77 -10.66
CA LYS A 286 24.85 -7.53 -10.58
C LYS A 286 25.47 -6.34 -11.32
N ALA A 287 26.79 -6.34 -11.50
CA ALA A 287 27.55 -5.17 -11.90
C ALA A 287 27.97 -5.14 -13.38
N ILE A 288 28.20 -6.30 -14.00
CA ILE A 288 28.88 -6.39 -15.31
C ILE A 288 27.90 -6.60 -16.48
N GLY A 289 26.73 -7.20 -16.22
CA GLY A 289 25.75 -7.53 -17.27
C GLY A 289 26.25 -8.63 -18.23
N LEU A 290 25.35 -9.17 -19.06
CA LEU A 290 25.64 -10.33 -19.93
C LEU A 290 26.77 -10.00 -20.93
N ASP A 291 26.77 -8.79 -21.47
CA ASP A 291 27.68 -8.35 -22.54
C ASP A 291 29.16 -8.30 -22.13
N ASN A 292 29.43 -8.31 -20.82
CA ASN A 292 30.80 -8.21 -20.30
C ASN A 292 31.20 -9.41 -19.43
N VAL A 293 30.36 -10.44 -19.32
CA VAL A 293 30.58 -11.62 -18.48
C VAL A 293 31.82 -12.41 -18.90
N ASP A 294 32.20 -12.33 -20.17
CA ASP A 294 33.42 -12.91 -20.75
C ASP A 294 34.72 -12.34 -20.17
N LYS A 295 34.66 -11.18 -19.52
CA LYS A 295 35.79 -10.57 -18.81
C LYS A 295 36.13 -11.32 -17.50
N ILE A 296 35.27 -12.25 -17.07
CA ILE A 296 35.50 -13.11 -15.91
C ILE A 296 36.42 -14.26 -16.32
N LYS A 297 37.65 -14.24 -15.79
CA LYS A 297 38.69 -15.25 -16.13
C LYS A 297 38.48 -16.59 -15.45
N ASN A 298 37.86 -16.62 -14.27
CA ASN A 298 37.56 -17.86 -13.56
C ASN A 298 36.27 -18.47 -14.15
N ALA A 299 36.36 -19.68 -14.69
CA ALA A 299 35.27 -20.35 -15.37
C ALA A 299 34.07 -20.67 -14.46
N GLN A 300 34.30 -21.09 -13.22
CA GLN A 300 33.22 -21.40 -12.26
C GLN A 300 32.48 -20.15 -11.81
N LEU A 301 33.21 -19.05 -11.56
CA LEU A 301 32.61 -17.76 -11.24
C LEU A 301 31.87 -17.16 -12.43
N ARG A 302 32.43 -17.33 -13.65
CA ARG A 302 31.77 -16.91 -14.89
C ARG A 302 30.45 -17.65 -15.08
N GLU A 303 30.43 -18.97 -14.88
CA GLU A 303 29.20 -19.76 -14.99
C GLU A 303 28.15 -19.37 -13.94
N LYS A 304 28.56 -19.18 -12.67
CA LYS A 304 27.67 -18.67 -11.61
C LYS A 304 27.10 -17.29 -11.96
N ALA A 305 27.96 -16.36 -12.41
CA ALA A 305 27.56 -15.02 -12.79
C ALA A 305 26.67 -15.01 -14.04
N GLU A 306 26.98 -15.79 -15.07
CA GLU A 306 26.15 -15.96 -16.26
C GLU A 306 24.76 -16.50 -15.91
N LYS A 307 24.69 -17.51 -15.03
CA LYS A 307 23.42 -18.09 -14.58
C LYS A 307 22.58 -17.05 -13.83
N GLN A 308 23.19 -16.25 -12.96
CA GLN A 308 22.51 -15.19 -12.22
C GLN A 308 22.11 -14.02 -13.12
N ILE A 309 22.99 -13.55 -14.01
CA ILE A 309 22.69 -12.48 -14.95
C ILE A 309 21.57 -12.93 -15.91
N ARG A 310 21.57 -14.18 -16.39
CA ARG A 310 20.48 -14.72 -17.21
C ARG A 310 19.18 -14.83 -16.40
N ALA A 311 19.26 -15.18 -15.12
CA ALA A 311 18.10 -15.15 -14.22
C ALA A 311 17.59 -13.72 -13.96
N SER A 312 18.46 -12.71 -13.95
CA SER A 312 18.10 -11.30 -13.75
C SER A 312 17.76 -10.55 -15.04
N LEU A 313 18.14 -11.06 -16.22
CA LEU A 313 17.78 -10.52 -17.53
C LEU A 313 16.53 -11.19 -18.12
N ALA A 314 16.10 -12.31 -17.56
CA ALA A 314 14.82 -12.95 -17.87
C ALA A 314 13.59 -12.15 -17.36
N THR A 315 13.75 -10.94 -16.81
CA THR A 315 12.72 -10.25 -16.02
C THR A 315 12.27 -8.90 -16.60
N ALA A 316 11.92 -8.84 -17.88
CA ALA A 316 10.73 -8.04 -18.18
C ALA A 316 9.57 -8.93 -17.70
N PRO A 317 8.88 -8.57 -16.60
CA PRO A 317 7.84 -9.43 -16.06
C PRO A 317 6.79 -9.58 -17.15
N THR A 318 6.62 -10.80 -17.65
CA THR A 318 5.68 -11.11 -18.73
C THR A 318 4.31 -11.30 -18.08
N PRO A 319 3.37 -10.35 -18.27
CA PRO A 319 2.06 -10.49 -17.67
C PRO A 319 1.35 -11.71 -18.26
N PRO A 320 0.56 -12.43 -17.46
CA PRO A 320 -0.42 -13.37 -18.01
C PRO A 320 -1.37 -12.67 -18.98
N GLU A 321 -2.03 -13.45 -19.83
CA GLU A 321 -3.01 -12.93 -20.78
C GLU A 321 -4.09 -12.08 -20.07
N GLY A 322 -4.36 -10.90 -20.61
CA GLY A 322 -5.32 -9.94 -20.02
C GLY A 322 -4.76 -9.10 -18.86
N PHE A 323 -3.52 -9.32 -18.42
CA PHE A 323 -2.90 -8.52 -17.36
C PHE A 323 -1.90 -7.49 -17.90
N LYS A 324 -1.76 -6.39 -17.17
CA LYS A 324 -0.76 -5.33 -17.36
C LYS A 324 0.28 -5.39 -16.25
N ALA A 325 1.56 -5.24 -16.58
CA ALA A 325 2.60 -5.04 -15.57
C ALA A 325 2.50 -3.66 -14.92
N LEU A 326 2.38 -3.64 -13.59
CA LEU A 326 2.51 -2.44 -12.77
C LEU A 326 3.97 -2.12 -12.44
N PHE A 327 4.83 -3.13 -12.39
CA PHE A 327 6.26 -2.96 -12.16
C PHE A 327 7.05 -3.45 -13.36
N ASN A 328 8.02 -2.66 -13.83
CA ASN A 328 8.77 -2.93 -15.04
C ASN A 328 10.03 -3.80 -14.81
N GLY A 329 10.34 -4.17 -13.57
CA GLY A 329 11.52 -4.97 -13.21
C GLY A 329 12.84 -4.19 -13.15
N LYS A 330 12.84 -2.89 -13.43
CA LYS A 330 14.07 -2.07 -13.63
C LYS A 330 14.10 -0.79 -12.79
N SER A 331 12.98 -0.09 -12.65
CA SER A 331 12.86 1.18 -11.94
C SER A 331 11.50 1.30 -11.26
N LEU A 332 11.38 2.23 -10.32
CA LEU A 332 10.10 2.54 -9.65
C LEU A 332 9.19 3.45 -10.50
N ALA A 333 9.38 3.52 -11.82
CA ALA A 333 8.48 4.30 -12.68
C ALA A 333 7.05 3.76 -12.60
N GLY A 334 6.07 4.64 -12.46
CA GLY A 334 4.67 4.29 -12.17
C GLY A 334 4.37 4.09 -10.68
N TRP A 335 5.34 4.34 -9.81
CA TRP A 335 5.22 4.25 -8.35
C TRP A 335 5.75 5.52 -7.68
N LYS A 336 5.13 5.90 -6.56
CA LYS A 336 5.54 7.04 -5.73
C LYS A 336 5.45 6.69 -4.25
N LYS A 337 6.20 7.42 -3.42
CA LYS A 337 5.95 7.37 -1.97
C LYS A 337 4.60 8.02 -1.66
N HIS A 338 3.99 7.59 -0.56
CA HIS A 338 2.74 8.18 -0.07
C HIS A 338 2.89 8.59 1.39
N ASP A 339 2.88 9.90 1.62
CA ASP A 339 3.31 10.49 2.89
C ASP A 339 2.19 10.54 3.94
N ASN A 340 0.92 10.48 3.51
CA ASN A 340 -0.27 10.60 4.37
C ASN A 340 -0.82 9.27 4.93
N LEU A 341 -0.03 8.20 4.98
CA LEU A 341 -0.47 6.89 5.48
C LEU A 341 0.03 6.61 6.93
N PRO A 342 -0.65 5.76 7.74
CA PRO A 342 -0.40 5.56 9.17
C PRO A 342 1.03 5.18 9.56
N SER A 343 1.81 4.61 8.63
CA SER A 343 3.22 4.26 8.86
C SER A 343 4.20 5.43 8.68
N GLY A 344 3.73 6.59 8.21
CA GLY A 344 4.54 7.78 7.91
C GLY A 344 5.32 7.69 6.58
N PRO A 345 6.04 8.75 6.20
CA PRO A 345 6.77 8.86 4.92
C PRO A 345 8.10 8.11 4.89
N GLY A 346 8.38 7.28 5.90
CA GLY A 346 9.64 6.56 6.03
C GLY A 346 9.78 5.45 4.99
N GLY A 347 10.68 4.52 5.29
CA GLY A 347 11.00 3.43 4.40
C GLY A 347 11.91 3.85 3.22
N LYS A 348 12.82 2.95 2.88
CA LYS A 348 13.67 3.04 1.69
C LYS A 348 13.18 2.03 0.66
N TRP A 349 12.96 2.53 -0.55
CA TRP A 349 12.47 1.75 -1.68
C TRP A 349 13.49 1.80 -2.82
N TYR A 350 13.83 0.66 -3.39
CA TYR A 350 14.74 0.54 -4.52
C TYR A 350 14.47 -0.74 -5.31
N VAL A 351 15.07 -0.87 -6.49
CA VAL A 351 14.99 -2.09 -7.29
C VAL A 351 16.25 -2.92 -7.09
N GLU A 352 16.09 -4.19 -6.75
CA GLU A 352 17.17 -5.18 -6.65
C GLU A 352 16.69 -6.49 -7.28
N ASP A 353 17.49 -7.07 -8.18
CA ASP A 353 17.22 -8.37 -8.82
C ASP A 353 15.82 -8.53 -9.44
N GLY A 354 15.33 -7.47 -10.09
CA GLY A 354 14.01 -7.49 -10.73
C GLY A 354 12.83 -7.44 -9.76
N ALA A 355 13.07 -7.04 -8.51
CA ALA A 355 12.06 -6.84 -7.47
C ALA A 355 12.11 -5.43 -6.89
N ILE A 356 10.96 -4.91 -6.48
CA ILE A 356 10.84 -3.76 -5.59
C ILE A 356 11.23 -4.24 -4.19
N VAL A 357 12.19 -3.57 -3.56
CA VAL A 357 12.67 -3.86 -2.21
C VAL A 357 12.33 -2.67 -1.29
N GLY A 358 11.60 -2.96 -0.22
CA GLY A 358 11.28 -2.04 0.85
C GLY A 358 11.95 -2.45 2.16
N MET A 359 12.53 -1.48 2.88
CA MET A 359 13.05 -1.67 4.24
C MET A 359 12.87 -0.40 5.07
N GLN A 360 12.95 -0.49 6.40
CA GLN A 360 12.80 0.68 7.26
C GLN A 360 13.92 1.70 7.01
N HIS A 361 13.55 2.97 6.91
CA HIS A 361 14.54 4.06 6.82
C HIS A 361 13.91 5.42 7.18
N PRO A 362 14.47 6.18 8.14
CA PRO A 362 15.50 5.75 9.09
C PRO A 362 15.02 4.55 9.95
N PRO A 363 15.88 3.91 10.76
CA PRO A 363 15.48 2.75 11.57
C PRO A 363 14.17 2.99 12.32
N LYS A 364 13.30 1.98 12.38
CA LYS A 364 11.94 2.04 12.96
C LYS A 364 10.94 2.91 12.20
N LYS A 365 11.32 3.57 11.10
CA LYS A 365 10.39 4.31 10.22
C LYS A 365 10.10 3.48 8.97
N GLY A 366 8.90 2.95 8.90
CA GLY A 366 8.33 2.31 7.72
C GLY A 366 7.67 3.33 6.80
N GLY A 367 7.07 2.86 5.72
CA GLY A 367 6.34 3.71 4.78
C GLY A 367 5.77 2.91 3.63
N PHE A 368 5.33 3.62 2.60
CA PHE A 368 4.53 3.04 1.52
C PHE A 368 5.06 3.43 0.15
N LEU A 369 4.92 2.50 -0.78
CA LEU A 369 5.11 2.74 -2.19
C LEU A 369 3.80 2.43 -2.92
N VAL A 370 3.16 3.45 -3.48
CA VAL A 370 1.84 3.37 -4.12
C VAL A 370 1.97 3.52 -5.63
N THR A 371 1.09 2.87 -6.38
CA THR A 371 0.95 3.12 -7.81
C THR A 371 0.54 4.58 -8.09
N GLU A 372 1.03 5.14 -9.19
CA GLU A 372 0.55 6.44 -9.69
C GLU A 372 -0.84 6.33 -10.33
N GLU A 373 -1.18 5.15 -10.85
CA GLU A 373 -2.48 4.82 -11.43
C GLU A 373 -3.45 4.31 -10.34
N SER A 374 -4.73 4.65 -10.50
CA SER A 374 -5.84 4.19 -9.65
C SER A 374 -6.63 3.06 -10.31
N PHE A 375 -7.23 2.22 -9.47
CA PHE A 375 -8.03 1.07 -9.85
C PHE A 375 -9.28 0.99 -8.96
N GLU A 376 -10.44 0.79 -9.59
CA GLU A 376 -11.72 0.54 -8.93
C GLU A 376 -11.84 -0.96 -8.64
N ASP A 377 -12.22 -1.72 -9.68
CA ASP A 377 -12.34 -3.16 -9.66
C ASP A 377 -11.19 -3.81 -10.43
N TYR A 378 -10.47 -4.69 -9.76
CA TYR A 378 -9.26 -5.28 -10.32
C TYR A 378 -8.91 -6.62 -9.71
N GLU A 379 -8.24 -7.41 -10.53
CA GLU A 379 -7.48 -8.57 -10.11
C GLU A 379 -6.00 -8.21 -10.11
N LEU A 380 -5.33 -8.45 -8.99
CA LEU A 380 -3.92 -8.21 -8.76
C LEU A 380 -3.20 -9.53 -8.55
N LEU A 381 -2.14 -9.76 -9.31
CA LEU A 381 -1.19 -10.85 -9.12
C LEU A 381 0.15 -10.25 -8.69
N LEU A 382 0.79 -10.85 -7.69
CA LEU A 382 2.16 -10.49 -7.34
C LEU A 382 2.89 -11.66 -6.68
N GLU A 383 4.21 -11.61 -6.69
CA GLU A 383 5.05 -12.47 -5.87
C GLU A 383 5.71 -11.66 -4.76
N THR A 384 5.73 -12.19 -3.54
CA THR A 384 6.43 -11.57 -2.42
C THR A 384 7.40 -12.52 -1.73
N LYS A 385 8.52 -11.97 -1.26
CA LYS A 385 9.45 -12.63 -0.35
C LYS A 385 9.76 -11.63 0.76
N ILE A 386 9.64 -12.07 2.00
CA ILE A 386 9.78 -11.20 3.17
C ILE A 386 10.73 -11.87 4.17
N ASP A 387 11.67 -11.09 4.70
CA ASP A 387 12.56 -11.55 5.78
C ASP A 387 11.77 -11.81 7.07
N TRP A 388 12.32 -12.64 7.94
CA TRP A 388 11.71 -12.94 9.23
C TRP A 388 12.51 -12.28 10.36
N PRO A 389 11.87 -11.67 11.37
CA PRO A 389 10.46 -11.29 11.45
C PRO A 389 10.19 -10.00 10.67
N PHE A 390 9.00 -9.87 10.07
CA PHE A 390 8.62 -8.64 9.38
C PHE A 390 7.11 -8.48 9.24
N ASP A 391 6.64 -7.23 9.24
CA ASP A 391 5.24 -6.86 9.05
C ASP A 391 5.09 -5.97 7.80
N SER A 392 4.16 -6.34 6.94
CA SER A 392 3.92 -5.73 5.64
C SER A 392 2.43 -5.89 5.27
N GLY A 393 2.07 -5.44 4.08
CA GLY A 393 0.72 -5.54 3.56
C GLY A 393 0.61 -4.99 2.16
N VAL A 394 -0.49 -5.37 1.51
CA VAL A 394 -0.95 -4.80 0.26
C VAL A 394 -2.19 -3.97 0.56
N PHE A 395 -2.12 -2.67 0.29
CA PHE A 395 -3.21 -1.74 0.48
C PHE A 395 -3.94 -1.55 -0.84
N LEU A 396 -5.27 -1.51 -0.76
CA LEU A 396 -6.20 -1.54 -1.88
C LEU A 396 -7.06 -0.28 -1.85
N ARG A 397 -7.28 0.32 -3.04
CA ARG A 397 -8.05 1.55 -3.22
C ARG A 397 -7.55 2.70 -2.33
N VAL A 398 -6.23 2.93 -2.36
CA VAL A 398 -5.57 4.00 -1.60
C VAL A 398 -6.00 5.35 -2.15
N GLY A 399 -6.83 6.05 -1.37
CA GLY A 399 -7.24 7.41 -1.66
C GLY A 399 -6.18 8.46 -1.31
N PRO A 400 -6.37 9.73 -1.73
CA PRO A 400 -5.42 10.82 -1.48
C PRO A 400 -5.11 11.10 0.01
N GLU A 401 -6.09 10.85 0.89
CA GLU A 401 -5.95 10.95 2.34
C GLU A 401 -5.42 9.66 2.99
N GLY A 402 -5.03 8.68 2.17
CA GLY A 402 -4.48 7.41 2.62
C GLY A 402 -5.53 6.35 2.97
N LYS A 403 -6.80 6.69 3.18
CA LYS A 403 -7.87 5.72 3.47
C LYS A 403 -7.92 4.60 2.42
N SER A 404 -7.93 3.36 2.88
CA SER A 404 -7.84 2.14 2.06
C SER A 404 -8.24 0.89 2.84
N HIS A 405 -8.42 -0.22 2.12
CA HIS A 405 -8.39 -1.55 2.70
C HIS A 405 -6.94 -2.06 2.74
N GLN A 406 -6.62 -2.97 3.67
CA GLN A 406 -5.34 -3.66 3.70
C GLN A 406 -5.56 -5.17 3.76
N VAL A 407 -4.85 -5.90 2.91
CA VAL A 407 -4.58 -7.33 3.09
C VAL A 407 -3.24 -7.47 3.81
N THR A 408 -3.23 -8.09 4.99
CA THR A 408 -2.03 -8.19 5.82
C THR A 408 -1.03 -9.20 5.26
N LEU A 409 0.26 -8.87 5.36
CA LEU A 409 1.39 -9.78 5.12
C LEU A 409 2.26 -9.79 6.40
N ASP A 410 1.62 -10.07 7.53
CA ASP A 410 2.26 -10.02 8.85
C ASP A 410 2.98 -11.35 9.13
N TYR A 411 4.28 -11.38 8.83
CA TYR A 411 5.14 -12.55 8.97
C TYR A 411 5.96 -12.50 10.26
N ARG A 412 5.24 -12.54 11.38
CA ARG A 412 5.77 -12.52 12.76
C ARG A 412 5.14 -13.62 13.61
N PRO A 413 5.70 -13.94 14.79
CA PRO A 413 4.98 -14.77 15.77
C PRO A 413 3.61 -14.17 16.09
N GLY A 414 2.53 -14.94 15.85
CA GLY A 414 1.15 -14.48 16.02
C GLY A 414 0.63 -13.54 14.93
N GLY A 415 1.43 -13.30 13.89
CA GLY A 415 1.02 -12.56 12.70
C GLY A 415 -0.01 -13.33 11.87
N GLN A 416 -0.64 -12.64 10.92
CA GLN A 416 -1.64 -13.22 10.02
C GLN A 416 -1.40 -12.72 8.60
N ILE A 417 -1.45 -13.64 7.64
CA ILE A 417 -1.33 -13.35 6.22
C ILE A 417 -2.71 -13.52 5.58
N GLY A 418 -3.18 -12.52 4.85
CA GLY A 418 -4.50 -12.52 4.20
C GLY A 418 -5.64 -11.89 5.01
N SER A 419 -5.42 -11.48 6.27
CA SER A 419 -6.45 -10.81 7.06
C SER A 419 -6.80 -9.43 6.47
N ILE A 420 -8.04 -8.98 6.68
CA ILE A 420 -8.49 -7.66 6.21
C ILE A 420 -8.44 -6.65 7.35
N TYR A 421 -7.71 -5.56 7.13
CA TYR A 421 -7.49 -4.50 8.09
C TYR A 421 -7.88 -3.15 7.50
N CYS A 422 -8.59 -2.32 8.27
CA CYS A 422 -8.96 -0.95 7.94
C CYS A 422 -8.36 0.00 9.00
N PRO A 423 -7.10 0.46 8.82
CA PRO A 423 -6.33 1.16 9.85
C PRO A 423 -6.97 2.44 10.40
N TRP A 424 -7.83 3.09 9.61
CA TRP A 424 -8.37 4.41 9.93
C TRP A 424 -9.73 4.38 10.62
N THR A 425 -10.46 3.25 10.55
CA THR A 425 -11.88 3.24 10.92
C THR A 425 -12.24 2.10 11.87
N HIS A 426 -11.86 0.87 11.55
CA HIS A 426 -12.38 -0.33 12.24
C HIS A 426 -11.29 -1.26 12.78
N GLY A 427 -10.02 -1.02 12.45
CA GLY A 427 -8.95 -1.97 12.76
C GLY A 427 -9.13 -3.27 11.97
N ARG A 428 -8.88 -4.42 12.59
CA ARG A 428 -9.01 -5.71 11.91
C ARG A 428 -10.48 -6.09 11.78
N VAL A 429 -10.99 -6.11 10.54
CA VAL A 429 -12.40 -6.43 10.24
C VAL A 429 -12.60 -7.89 9.87
N HIS A 430 -11.54 -8.56 9.40
CA HIS A 430 -11.54 -10.00 9.16
C HIS A 430 -10.19 -10.59 9.56
N ALA A 431 -10.22 -11.67 10.35
CA ALA A 431 -9.03 -12.35 10.84
C ALA A 431 -8.99 -13.78 10.32
N VAL A 432 -7.87 -14.17 9.73
CA VAL A 432 -7.57 -15.55 9.33
C VAL A 432 -6.45 -16.07 10.23
N PRO A 433 -6.76 -16.78 11.33
CA PRO A 433 -5.74 -17.44 12.13
C PRO A 433 -5.06 -18.55 11.33
N ASP A 434 -3.85 -18.93 11.73
CA ASP A 434 -3.09 -20.07 11.20
C ASP A 434 -2.68 -19.99 9.71
N SER A 435 -2.87 -18.84 9.05
CA SER A 435 -2.48 -18.66 7.64
C SER A 435 -0.97 -18.57 7.39
N LEU A 436 -0.17 -18.46 8.46
CA LEU A 436 1.29 -18.45 8.38
C LEU A 436 1.87 -19.75 7.82
N ASP A 437 1.21 -20.89 8.03
CA ASP A 437 1.69 -22.20 7.58
C ASP A 437 1.69 -22.34 6.06
N LEU A 438 0.88 -21.54 5.36
CA LEU A 438 0.83 -21.48 3.90
C LEU A 438 1.98 -20.65 3.30
N PHE A 439 2.66 -19.85 4.12
CA PHE A 439 3.74 -18.98 3.67
C PHE A 439 5.08 -19.72 3.69
N LYS A 440 5.70 -19.84 2.51
CA LYS A 440 6.98 -20.53 2.33
C LYS A 440 8.13 -19.62 2.75
N ARG A 441 8.71 -19.90 3.92
CA ARG A 441 9.82 -19.14 4.49
C ARG A 441 11.02 -19.10 3.56
N GLY A 442 11.55 -17.90 3.33
CA GLY A 442 12.76 -17.71 2.52
C GLY A 442 12.56 -17.93 1.01
N GLU A 443 11.33 -18.21 0.58
CA GLU A 443 10.95 -18.42 -0.81
C GLU A 443 10.06 -17.28 -1.31
N TRP A 444 9.85 -17.25 -2.64
CA TRP A 444 8.86 -16.40 -3.26
C TRP A 444 7.48 -17.03 -3.13
N ASN A 445 6.52 -16.24 -2.65
CA ASN A 445 5.14 -16.64 -2.42
C ASN A 445 4.24 -15.94 -3.44
N LYS A 446 3.36 -16.70 -4.09
CA LYS A 446 2.42 -16.17 -5.08
C LYS A 446 1.18 -15.65 -4.37
N ILE A 447 0.79 -14.43 -4.69
CA ILE A 447 -0.41 -13.77 -4.18
C ILE A 447 -1.32 -13.45 -5.36
N ARG A 448 -2.61 -13.70 -5.15
CA ARG A 448 -3.70 -13.21 -6.00
C ARG A 448 -4.67 -12.45 -5.10
N ILE A 449 -5.08 -11.26 -5.51
CA ILE A 449 -6.11 -10.45 -4.85
C ILE A 449 -7.15 -10.09 -5.88
N VAL A 450 -8.42 -10.22 -5.53
CA VAL A 450 -9.53 -9.60 -6.27
C VAL A 450 -10.17 -8.58 -5.33
N CYS A 451 -10.29 -7.33 -5.79
CA CYS A 451 -10.95 -6.24 -5.11
C CYS A 451 -12.07 -5.75 -6.04
N GLU A 452 -13.33 -5.97 -5.67
CA GLU A 452 -14.48 -5.72 -6.55
C GLU A 452 -15.70 -5.17 -5.80
N GLY A 453 -16.53 -4.38 -6.47
CA GLY A 453 -17.82 -3.90 -5.97
C GLY A 453 -17.75 -2.79 -4.91
N GLU A 454 -18.93 -2.31 -4.50
CA GLU A 454 -19.10 -1.34 -3.41
C GLU A 454 -20.39 -1.67 -2.61
N PRO A 455 -20.29 -2.00 -1.30
CA PRO A 455 -19.08 -2.19 -0.51
C PRO A 455 -18.14 -3.27 -1.07
N ALA A 456 -16.83 -3.03 -0.95
CA ALA A 456 -15.81 -3.89 -1.55
C ALA A 456 -15.90 -5.37 -1.08
N ARG A 457 -15.80 -6.32 -2.02
CA ARG A 457 -15.47 -7.71 -1.75
C ARG A 457 -14.00 -7.94 -2.04
N ILE A 458 -13.27 -8.46 -1.06
CA ILE A 458 -11.84 -8.74 -1.17
C ILE A 458 -11.62 -10.25 -1.05
N LYS A 459 -11.09 -10.85 -2.11
CA LYS A 459 -10.64 -12.24 -2.13
C LYS A 459 -9.11 -12.28 -2.20
N PHE A 460 -8.49 -13.15 -1.41
CA PHE A 460 -7.04 -13.30 -1.36
C PHE A 460 -6.65 -14.79 -1.39
N TRP A 461 -5.72 -15.12 -2.27
CA TRP A 461 -5.10 -16.44 -2.36
C TRP A 461 -3.60 -16.33 -2.09
N LEU A 462 -3.08 -17.32 -1.37
CA LEU A 462 -1.66 -17.50 -1.11
C LEU A 462 -1.22 -18.86 -1.64
N ASN A 463 -0.24 -18.85 -2.55
CA ASN A 463 0.32 -20.06 -3.15
C ASN A 463 -0.71 -21.00 -3.82
N GLY A 464 -1.82 -20.44 -4.29
CA GLY A 464 -2.91 -21.16 -4.95
C GLY A 464 -4.08 -21.50 -4.03
N GLU A 465 -3.89 -21.44 -2.72
CA GLU A 465 -4.94 -21.69 -1.74
C GLU A 465 -5.72 -20.40 -1.44
N MET A 466 -7.05 -20.46 -1.50
CA MET A 466 -7.89 -19.33 -1.09
C MET A 466 -7.84 -19.19 0.43
N VAL A 467 -7.38 -18.04 0.90
CA VAL A 467 -7.25 -17.77 2.34
C VAL A 467 -8.39 -16.86 2.81
N THR A 468 -8.78 -15.88 2.00
CA THR A 468 -9.81 -14.91 2.37
C THR A 468 -10.81 -14.72 1.25
N ASP A 469 -12.08 -14.65 1.60
CA ASP A 469 -13.17 -14.12 0.78
C ASP A 469 -14.07 -13.30 1.72
N PHE A 470 -13.89 -11.99 1.67
CA PHE A 470 -14.50 -11.08 2.63
C PHE A 470 -15.35 -10.03 1.92
N GLN A 471 -16.64 -9.99 2.26
CA GLN A 471 -17.56 -8.95 1.83
C GLN A 471 -17.58 -7.83 2.87
N HIS A 472 -17.14 -6.63 2.50
CA HIS A 472 -17.34 -5.45 3.33
C HIS A 472 -18.84 -5.12 3.46
N THR A 473 -19.19 -4.48 4.57
CA THR A 473 -20.45 -3.74 4.74
C THR A 473 -20.21 -2.25 4.52
N GLU A 474 -21.29 -1.47 4.33
CA GLU A 474 -21.24 0.01 4.26
C GLU A 474 -20.43 0.61 5.42
N GLN A 475 -20.57 0.04 6.62
CA GLN A 475 -19.82 0.47 7.79
C GLN A 475 -18.32 0.22 7.60
N THR A 476 -17.92 -1.02 7.27
CA THR A 476 -16.49 -1.39 7.21
C THR A 476 -15.71 -0.76 6.05
N THR A 477 -16.40 -0.30 5.00
CA THR A 477 -15.82 0.42 3.84
C THR A 477 -15.91 1.95 3.98
N ALA A 478 -16.60 2.46 5.01
CA ALA A 478 -16.93 3.88 5.13
C ALA A 478 -15.70 4.80 4.99
N GLY A 479 -15.74 5.68 3.98
CA GLY A 479 -14.71 6.67 3.71
C GLY A 479 -13.49 6.16 2.93
N ILE A 480 -13.46 4.88 2.56
CA ILE A 480 -12.52 4.34 1.57
C ILE A 480 -13.11 4.65 0.18
N PRO A 481 -12.33 5.15 -0.79
CA PRO A 481 -12.87 5.45 -2.11
C PRO A 481 -13.16 4.18 -2.92
N GLU A 482 -14.10 4.30 -3.86
CA GLU A 482 -14.43 3.23 -4.83
C GLU A 482 -13.26 2.93 -5.78
N GLU A 483 -12.43 3.92 -6.12
CA GLU A 483 -11.14 3.73 -6.81
C GLU A 483 -9.96 4.33 -6.04
N GLY A 484 -8.78 3.72 -6.18
CA GLY A 484 -7.55 4.31 -5.67
C GLY A 484 -6.31 3.49 -6.04
N GLY A 485 -5.15 3.94 -5.55
CA GLY A 485 -3.89 3.26 -5.82
C GLY A 485 -3.77 1.91 -5.12
N ILE A 486 -2.80 1.11 -5.55
CA ILE A 486 -2.36 -0.11 -4.85
C ILE A 486 -1.04 0.23 -4.15
N ALA A 487 -0.92 -0.01 -2.85
CA ALA A 487 0.33 0.28 -2.13
C ALA A 487 0.96 -0.94 -1.46
N LEU A 488 2.29 -0.95 -1.45
CA LEU A 488 3.13 -1.90 -0.74
C LEU A 488 3.62 -1.25 0.56
N GLN A 489 3.58 -1.98 1.67
CA GLN A 489 3.95 -1.45 2.98
C GLN A 489 5.28 -2.01 3.50
N VAL A 490 6.07 -1.13 4.12
CA VAL A 490 7.05 -1.48 5.15
C VAL A 490 6.47 -0.99 6.48
N HIS A 491 6.18 -1.88 7.43
CA HIS A 491 5.61 -1.47 8.72
C HIS A 491 6.70 -0.77 9.59
N PRO A 492 6.35 0.27 10.37
CA PRO A 492 7.27 0.95 11.28
C PRO A 492 7.44 0.17 12.60
N GLY A 493 8.50 0.46 13.35
CA GLY A 493 8.75 -0.17 14.66
C GLY A 493 9.12 -1.66 14.61
N GLY A 494 9.24 -2.30 15.78
CA GLY A 494 9.62 -3.71 15.95
C GLY A 494 11.12 -3.92 16.24
N GLU A 495 11.44 -4.70 17.27
CA GLU A 495 12.83 -5.12 17.54
C GLU A 495 13.25 -6.21 16.55
N GLY A 496 14.43 -6.08 15.95
CA GLY A 496 14.99 -7.05 14.99
C GLY A 496 14.56 -6.83 13.54
N TYR A 497 13.99 -5.67 13.19
CA TYR A 497 13.55 -5.33 11.83
C TYR A 497 14.54 -4.42 11.09
N GLU A 498 15.61 -3.98 11.76
CA GLU A 498 16.45 -2.88 11.29
C GLU A 498 17.07 -3.12 9.90
N ASP A 499 17.27 -4.39 9.53
CA ASP A 499 17.83 -4.80 8.24
C ASP A 499 16.87 -5.67 7.39
N SER A 500 15.67 -5.97 7.91
CA SER A 500 14.72 -6.86 7.25
C SER A 500 14.08 -6.20 6.02
N LYS A 501 13.86 -6.99 4.96
CA LYS A 501 13.33 -6.53 3.68
C LYS A 501 11.98 -7.17 3.36
N ALA A 502 11.08 -6.39 2.77
CA ALA A 502 9.97 -6.90 1.97
C ALA A 502 10.28 -6.71 0.49
N MET A 503 10.15 -7.78 -0.29
CA MET A 503 10.50 -7.81 -1.71
C MET A 503 9.28 -8.22 -2.52
N PHE A 504 9.00 -7.51 -3.61
CA PHE A 504 7.84 -7.72 -4.47
C PHE A 504 8.24 -7.73 -5.94
N ARG A 505 7.73 -8.70 -6.71
CA ARG A 505 7.99 -8.79 -8.15
C ARG A 505 6.78 -9.36 -8.88
N ASN A 506 6.83 -9.38 -10.22
CA ASN A 506 5.75 -9.90 -11.05
C ASN A 506 4.39 -9.29 -10.68
N ILE A 507 4.37 -7.97 -10.45
CA ILE A 507 3.18 -7.23 -10.02
C ILE A 507 2.37 -6.91 -11.26
N PHE A 508 1.26 -7.61 -11.42
CA PHE A 508 0.38 -7.52 -12.57
C PHE A 508 -1.03 -7.16 -12.14
N VAL A 509 -1.68 -6.29 -12.88
CA VAL A 509 -3.08 -5.93 -12.64
C VAL A 509 -3.88 -6.17 -13.90
N ARG A 510 -5.10 -6.64 -13.72
CA ARG A 510 -6.14 -6.63 -14.74
C ARG A 510 -7.30 -5.86 -14.15
N ARG A 511 -7.73 -4.79 -14.82
CA ARG A 511 -9.05 -4.22 -14.53
C ARG A 511 -10.06 -5.30 -14.84
N ILE A 512 -10.87 -5.63 -13.85
CA ILE A 512 -12.08 -6.41 -14.08
C ILE A 512 -13.19 -5.38 -14.17
N GLU A 513 -14.07 -5.52 -15.15
CA GLU A 513 -15.19 -4.60 -15.24
C GLU A 513 -15.99 -4.69 -13.96
N SER A 514 -16.21 -3.54 -13.32
CA SER A 514 -16.94 -3.52 -12.07
C SER A 514 -18.29 -4.14 -12.28
N GLU A 515 -18.75 -4.94 -11.32
CA GLU A 515 -20.07 -5.54 -11.35
C GLU A 515 -21.13 -4.44 -11.37
N SER A 516 -21.48 -3.98 -12.56
CA SER A 516 -22.65 -3.19 -12.95
C SER A 516 -22.97 -2.00 -12.02
N LYS A 517 -22.90 -0.76 -12.56
CA LYS A 517 -23.68 0.34 -11.98
C LYS A 517 -25.12 -0.13 -11.75
N MET A 518 -25.74 0.27 -10.64
CA MET A 518 -27.04 -0.28 -10.24
C MET A 518 -28.07 -0.21 -11.38
N ASN A 519 -28.58 -1.38 -11.78
CA ASN A 519 -29.48 -1.61 -12.93
C ASN A 519 -28.87 -1.28 -14.29
N GLU A 520 -27.58 -1.51 -14.48
CA GLU A 520 -26.89 -1.52 -15.77
C GLU A 520 -26.30 -2.92 -16.01
N LEU A 521 -25.88 -3.22 -17.24
CA LEU A 521 -25.11 -4.44 -17.54
C LEU A 521 -23.65 -4.06 -17.71
N THR A 522 -22.77 -4.89 -17.16
CA THR A 522 -21.32 -4.88 -17.52
C THR A 522 -21.13 -5.21 -19.00
N ALA A 523 -19.97 -4.89 -19.58
CA ALA A 523 -19.68 -5.34 -20.94
C ALA A 523 -19.54 -6.87 -21.00
N ASP A 524 -18.99 -7.50 -19.97
CA ASP A 524 -18.96 -8.97 -19.85
C ASP A 524 -20.37 -9.57 -19.87
N GLU A 525 -21.34 -8.98 -19.15
CA GLU A 525 -22.73 -9.43 -19.16
C GLU A 525 -23.38 -9.21 -20.53
N LYS A 526 -23.11 -8.07 -21.19
CA LYS A 526 -23.57 -7.84 -22.56
C LYS A 526 -22.98 -8.85 -23.54
N GLU A 527 -21.70 -9.17 -23.42
CA GLU A 527 -21.01 -10.17 -24.25
C GLU A 527 -21.55 -11.58 -23.99
N GLN A 528 -21.87 -11.89 -22.73
CA GLN A 528 -22.50 -13.16 -22.36
C GLN A 528 -23.97 -13.27 -22.82
N GLY A 529 -24.58 -12.19 -23.29
CA GLY A 529 -25.96 -12.15 -23.77
C GLY A 529 -27.00 -11.93 -22.67
N PHE A 530 -26.64 -11.23 -21.59
CA PHE A 530 -27.62 -10.78 -20.61
C PHE A 530 -28.39 -9.55 -21.10
N ASP A 531 -29.67 -9.49 -20.72
CA ASP A 531 -30.57 -8.35 -20.84
C ASP A 531 -31.05 -7.88 -19.46
N LEU A 532 -31.37 -6.59 -19.34
CA LEU A 532 -31.96 -6.03 -18.11
C LEU A 532 -33.45 -6.30 -18.07
N LEU A 533 -33.93 -6.94 -17.01
CA LEU A 533 -35.36 -7.04 -16.70
C LEU A 533 -35.87 -5.81 -15.93
N PHE A 534 -35.00 -5.13 -15.20
CA PHE A 534 -35.37 -3.94 -14.45
C PHE A 534 -34.47 -2.75 -14.81
N ASN A 535 -35.09 -1.65 -15.20
CA ASN A 535 -34.41 -0.46 -15.71
C ASN A 535 -34.01 0.56 -14.63
N GLY A 536 -34.33 0.29 -13.35
CA GLY A 536 -34.06 1.18 -12.23
C GLY A 536 -34.92 2.45 -12.16
N LYS A 537 -35.88 2.64 -13.06
CA LYS A 537 -36.66 3.89 -13.17
C LYS A 537 -38.15 3.67 -12.98
N ASP A 538 -38.69 2.62 -13.59
CA ASP A 538 -40.12 2.33 -13.56
C ASP A 538 -40.41 0.84 -13.82
N LEU A 539 -41.68 0.50 -13.99
CA LEU A 539 -42.16 -0.86 -14.24
C LEU A 539 -42.42 -1.12 -15.73
N THR A 540 -41.66 -0.48 -16.63
CA THR A 540 -41.65 -0.84 -18.06
C THR A 540 -41.08 -2.25 -18.23
N GLY A 541 -41.69 -3.08 -19.07
CA GLY A 541 -41.32 -4.50 -19.22
C GLY A 541 -41.93 -5.43 -18.15
N TRP A 542 -42.74 -4.89 -17.24
CA TRP A 542 -43.49 -5.65 -16.24
C TRP A 542 -45.01 -5.52 -16.46
N VAL A 543 -45.78 -6.55 -16.17
CA VAL A 543 -47.26 -6.60 -16.16
C VAL A 543 -47.79 -7.14 -14.83
N GLY A 544 -49.11 -7.27 -14.71
CA GLY A 544 -49.76 -7.71 -13.47
C GLY A 544 -50.11 -6.54 -12.54
N ASN A 545 -49.96 -6.74 -11.23
CA ASN A 545 -50.41 -5.76 -10.23
C ASN A 545 -49.35 -4.71 -9.90
N LYS A 546 -49.16 -3.74 -10.81
CA LYS A 546 -48.25 -2.59 -10.59
C LYS A 546 -48.61 -1.71 -9.39
N ALA A 547 -49.82 -1.84 -8.83
CA ALA A 547 -50.20 -1.13 -7.61
C ALA A 547 -49.55 -1.71 -6.34
N SER A 548 -49.13 -2.97 -6.36
CA SER A 548 -48.45 -3.63 -5.23
C SER A 548 -46.94 -3.40 -5.25
N TYR A 549 -46.38 -2.92 -6.37
CA TYR A 549 -44.94 -2.69 -6.53
C TYR A 549 -44.62 -1.23 -6.88
N GLY A 550 -43.51 -0.71 -6.35
CA GLY A 550 -43.04 0.65 -6.60
C GLY A 550 -41.57 0.66 -6.99
N VAL A 551 -41.13 1.80 -7.52
CA VAL A 551 -39.72 2.07 -7.79
C VAL A 551 -39.33 3.35 -7.08
N GLU A 552 -38.28 3.28 -6.27
CA GLU A 552 -37.73 4.44 -5.55
C GLU A 552 -36.21 4.33 -5.52
N ASN A 553 -35.51 5.41 -5.89
CA ASN A 553 -34.04 5.48 -5.90
C ASN A 553 -33.34 4.30 -6.59
N GLY A 554 -33.88 3.81 -7.72
CA GLY A 554 -33.28 2.66 -8.41
C GLY A 554 -33.63 1.29 -7.84
N ILE A 555 -34.52 1.22 -6.85
CA ILE A 555 -34.90 -0.02 -6.17
C ILE A 555 -36.37 -0.33 -6.48
N LEU A 556 -36.63 -1.56 -6.91
CA LEU A 556 -37.97 -2.13 -7.02
C LEU A 556 -38.39 -2.63 -5.63
N PHE A 557 -39.59 -2.28 -5.15
CA PHE A 557 -40.07 -2.77 -3.86
C PHE A 557 -41.52 -3.25 -3.89
N CYS A 558 -41.84 -4.26 -3.09
CA CYS A 558 -43.20 -4.70 -2.81
C CYS A 558 -43.78 -3.90 -1.62
N ARG A 559 -44.98 -3.35 -1.77
CA ARG A 559 -45.65 -2.57 -0.72
C ARG A 559 -46.19 -3.49 0.37
N LYS A 560 -45.91 -3.11 1.63
CA LYS A 560 -46.52 -3.76 2.79
C LYS A 560 -48.04 -3.65 2.74
N GLY A 561 -48.74 -4.74 3.08
CA GLY A 561 -50.19 -4.84 3.04
C GLY A 561 -50.77 -5.17 1.65
N THR A 562 -49.93 -5.37 0.63
CA THR A 562 -50.36 -5.77 -0.72
C THR A 562 -49.70 -7.08 -1.13
N GLY A 563 -50.50 -8.08 -1.51
CA GLY A 563 -50.03 -9.45 -1.80
C GLY A 563 -50.44 -9.92 -3.19
N ARG A 564 -50.05 -9.17 -4.22
CA ARG A 564 -50.35 -9.47 -5.62
C ARG A 564 -49.06 -9.51 -6.41
N ASN A 565 -49.08 -10.13 -7.58
CA ASN A 565 -47.86 -10.45 -8.33
C ASN A 565 -47.60 -9.45 -9.45
N ILE A 566 -46.34 -9.27 -9.80
CA ILE A 566 -45.91 -8.71 -11.08
C ILE A 566 -45.15 -9.77 -11.86
N TYR A 567 -45.20 -9.67 -13.19
CA TYR A 567 -44.56 -10.59 -14.12
C TYR A 567 -43.82 -9.81 -15.20
N THR A 568 -42.79 -10.38 -15.80
CA THR A 568 -42.20 -9.87 -17.03
C THR A 568 -43.24 -9.83 -18.15
N GLU A 569 -43.15 -8.88 -19.07
CA GLU A 569 -43.97 -8.88 -20.31
C GLU A 569 -43.64 -10.10 -21.17
N ASP A 570 -42.34 -10.40 -21.29
CA ASP A 570 -41.83 -11.53 -22.05
C ASP A 570 -41.85 -12.83 -21.23
N THR A 571 -41.71 -13.95 -21.95
CA THR A 571 -41.64 -15.31 -21.41
C THR A 571 -40.29 -15.94 -21.75
N TYR A 572 -39.77 -16.75 -20.83
CA TYR A 572 -38.45 -17.36 -20.92
C TYR A 572 -38.56 -18.88 -20.72
N ASP A 573 -37.73 -19.64 -21.43
CA ASP A 573 -37.58 -21.10 -21.30
C ASP A 573 -36.37 -21.44 -20.41
N ASN A 574 -35.20 -21.65 -21.01
CA ASN A 574 -33.94 -21.90 -20.30
C ASN A 574 -33.19 -20.58 -20.11
N PHE A 575 -32.72 -20.32 -18.90
CA PHE A 575 -32.10 -19.03 -18.58
C PHE A 575 -31.16 -19.08 -17.37
N VAL A 576 -30.33 -18.06 -17.30
CA VAL A 576 -29.63 -17.61 -16.09
C VAL A 576 -30.22 -16.28 -15.65
N LEU A 577 -30.83 -16.25 -14.47
CA LEU A 577 -31.40 -15.05 -13.85
C LEU A 577 -30.50 -14.61 -12.69
N ARG A 578 -30.12 -13.33 -12.66
CA ARG A 578 -29.38 -12.71 -11.55
C ARG A 578 -30.16 -11.54 -11.00
N PHE A 579 -30.21 -11.43 -9.68
CA PHE A 579 -30.81 -10.28 -9.00
C PHE A 579 -30.31 -10.15 -7.57
N ASP A 580 -30.41 -8.95 -7.03
CA ASP A 580 -30.17 -8.68 -5.62
C ASP A 580 -31.51 -8.40 -4.92
N PHE A 581 -31.65 -8.83 -3.66
CA PHE A 581 -32.84 -8.58 -2.85
C PHE A 581 -32.49 -8.26 -1.40
N ARG A 582 -33.36 -7.49 -0.72
CA ARG A 582 -33.21 -7.15 0.69
C ARG A 582 -34.50 -7.43 1.46
N LEU A 583 -34.35 -8.19 2.55
CA LEU A 583 -35.45 -8.62 3.41
C LEU A 583 -35.64 -7.68 4.59
N GLN A 584 -36.87 -7.57 5.07
CA GLN A 584 -37.24 -7.03 6.38
C GLN A 584 -37.67 -8.16 7.33
N PRO A 585 -37.80 -7.90 8.65
CA PRO A 585 -38.21 -8.92 9.59
C PRO A 585 -39.57 -9.53 9.21
N GLY A 586 -39.57 -10.84 8.99
CA GLY A 586 -40.73 -11.62 8.59
C GLY A 586 -41.13 -11.50 7.12
N THR A 587 -40.31 -10.90 6.25
CA THR A 587 -40.60 -10.80 4.82
C THR A 587 -40.92 -12.16 4.20
N ASN A 588 -41.96 -12.20 3.39
CA ASN A 588 -42.32 -13.31 2.51
C ASN A 588 -42.65 -12.77 1.11
N ASN A 589 -42.05 -13.39 0.11
CA ASN A 589 -42.30 -13.20 -1.31
C ASN A 589 -41.93 -14.52 -2.03
N GLY A 590 -42.18 -14.58 -3.33
CA GLY A 590 -41.72 -15.69 -4.17
C GLY A 590 -41.08 -15.19 -5.45
N LEU A 591 -40.14 -15.95 -5.98
CA LEU A 591 -39.69 -15.82 -7.35
C LEU A 591 -40.43 -16.86 -8.19
N GLY A 592 -41.42 -16.43 -8.95
CA GLY A 592 -42.06 -17.26 -9.96
C GLY A 592 -41.17 -17.39 -11.17
N ILE A 593 -40.86 -18.61 -11.58
CA ILE A 593 -40.17 -18.91 -12.84
C ILE A 593 -41.07 -19.78 -13.71
N ARG A 594 -41.02 -19.55 -15.03
CA ARG A 594 -41.87 -20.22 -16.04
C ARG A 594 -43.35 -20.21 -15.64
N THR A 595 -43.78 -19.11 -15.03
CA THR A 595 -45.14 -18.97 -14.48
C THR A 595 -46.08 -18.34 -15.51
N PRO A 596 -47.34 -18.77 -15.61
CA PRO A 596 -48.36 -18.04 -16.36
C PRO A 596 -48.68 -16.70 -15.68
N ALA A 597 -49.20 -15.73 -16.45
CA ALA A 597 -49.58 -14.41 -15.94
C ALA A 597 -50.88 -14.42 -15.09
N SER A 598 -51.54 -15.57 -14.94
CA SER A 598 -52.78 -15.72 -14.19
C SER A 598 -52.85 -17.09 -13.52
N GLY A 599 -53.65 -17.19 -12.45
CA GLY A 599 -53.69 -18.35 -11.57
C GLY A 599 -52.79 -18.19 -10.34
N ASP A 600 -52.76 -19.21 -9.50
CA ASP A 600 -51.90 -19.24 -8.31
C ASP A 600 -50.48 -19.66 -8.72
N ALA A 601 -49.59 -18.67 -8.87
CA ALA A 601 -48.23 -18.85 -9.40
C ALA A 601 -47.39 -19.87 -8.60
N ALA A 602 -47.72 -20.12 -7.33
CA ALA A 602 -47.07 -21.15 -6.53
C ALA A 602 -47.36 -22.59 -7.01
N TYR A 603 -48.44 -22.81 -7.77
CA TYR A 603 -48.86 -24.14 -8.24
C TYR A 603 -48.99 -24.24 -9.77
N VAL A 604 -49.51 -23.19 -10.43
CA VAL A 604 -49.63 -23.16 -11.91
C VAL A 604 -48.37 -22.67 -12.61
N GLY A 605 -47.38 -22.19 -11.84
CA GLY A 605 -46.00 -21.97 -12.26
C GLY A 605 -45.04 -22.77 -11.37
N MET A 606 -43.82 -22.26 -11.23
CA MET A 606 -42.84 -22.79 -10.28
C MET A 606 -42.35 -21.66 -9.39
N GLU A 607 -42.47 -21.81 -8.07
CA GLU A 607 -42.02 -20.81 -7.10
C GLU A 607 -40.70 -21.23 -6.44
N LEU A 608 -39.73 -20.31 -6.47
CA LEU A 608 -38.55 -20.33 -5.62
C LEU A 608 -38.77 -19.38 -4.44
N GLN A 609 -38.66 -19.90 -3.22
CA GLN A 609 -39.05 -19.17 -2.02
C GLN A 609 -38.16 -17.95 -1.72
N ILE A 610 -38.74 -16.79 -1.37
CA ILE A 610 -38.03 -15.61 -0.84
C ILE A 610 -38.56 -15.29 0.56
N LEU A 611 -37.79 -15.64 1.60
CA LEU A 611 -38.31 -15.63 2.97
C LEU A 611 -37.26 -15.24 4.01
N ASP A 612 -37.62 -14.35 4.93
CA ASP A 612 -36.95 -14.25 6.22
C ASP A 612 -37.45 -15.38 7.14
N ASN A 613 -36.71 -16.49 7.16
CA ASN A 613 -37.05 -17.65 7.98
C ASN A 613 -36.69 -17.49 9.47
N THR A 614 -36.17 -16.34 9.90
CA THR A 614 -35.78 -16.09 11.30
C THR A 614 -36.91 -15.54 12.16
N ALA A 615 -37.99 -15.04 11.54
CA ALA A 615 -39.13 -14.48 12.25
C ALA A 615 -39.95 -15.56 12.99
N ASP A 616 -40.41 -15.23 14.21
CA ASP A 616 -41.17 -16.14 15.09
C ASP A 616 -42.39 -16.80 14.42
N LYS A 617 -43.05 -16.07 13.51
CA LYS A 617 -44.20 -16.56 12.74
C LYS A 617 -43.88 -17.78 11.86
N TYR A 618 -42.60 -18.06 11.62
CA TYR A 618 -42.10 -19.16 10.80
C TYR A 618 -41.39 -20.26 11.60
N SER A 619 -41.68 -20.36 12.90
CA SER A 619 -41.12 -21.40 13.79
C SER A 619 -41.40 -22.86 13.38
N ASN A 620 -42.39 -23.11 12.51
CA ASN A 620 -42.83 -24.45 12.11
C ASN A 620 -42.74 -24.73 10.60
N LEU A 621 -41.81 -24.07 9.90
CA LEU A 621 -41.59 -24.30 8.46
C LEU A 621 -41.22 -25.77 8.17
N LYS A 622 -41.72 -26.28 7.05
CA LYS A 622 -41.26 -27.54 6.45
C LYS A 622 -39.98 -27.29 5.63
N PRO A 623 -39.14 -28.32 5.41
CA PRO A 623 -37.88 -28.17 4.69
C PRO A 623 -38.00 -27.48 3.32
N TYR A 624 -39.09 -27.74 2.57
CA TYR A 624 -39.35 -27.16 1.25
C TYR A 624 -39.92 -25.73 1.28
N GLN A 625 -40.09 -25.13 2.46
CA GLN A 625 -40.65 -23.77 2.63
C GLN A 625 -39.59 -22.73 2.99
N TYR A 626 -38.33 -23.15 3.14
CA TYR A 626 -37.21 -22.24 3.41
C TYR A 626 -36.77 -21.55 2.11
N HIS A 627 -36.17 -20.37 2.25
CA HIS A 627 -35.65 -19.57 1.14
C HIS A 627 -34.79 -20.39 0.17
N GLY A 628 -34.96 -20.13 -1.13
CA GLY A 628 -34.25 -20.80 -2.21
C GLY A 628 -34.80 -22.18 -2.58
N SER A 629 -35.73 -22.76 -1.80
CA SER A 629 -36.35 -24.04 -2.14
C SER A 629 -37.27 -23.90 -3.35
N VAL A 630 -37.35 -24.93 -4.19
CA VAL A 630 -38.50 -25.11 -5.10
C VAL A 630 -39.68 -25.47 -4.21
N TYR A 631 -40.64 -24.56 -4.07
CA TYR A 631 -41.69 -24.66 -3.07
C TYR A 631 -42.47 -25.96 -3.24
N GLY A 632 -42.54 -26.75 -2.16
CA GLY A 632 -43.26 -28.02 -2.15
C GLY A 632 -42.55 -29.20 -2.83
N VAL A 633 -41.37 -29.00 -3.43
CA VAL A 633 -40.69 -30.02 -4.26
C VAL A 633 -39.26 -30.29 -3.78
N ILE A 634 -38.36 -29.30 -3.85
CA ILE A 634 -36.92 -29.49 -3.57
C ILE A 634 -36.48 -28.54 -2.44
N PRO A 635 -36.09 -29.05 -1.26
CA PRO A 635 -35.54 -28.23 -0.18
C PRO A 635 -34.16 -27.65 -0.53
N ALA A 636 -33.95 -26.37 -0.23
CA ALA A 636 -32.62 -25.74 -0.30
C ALA A 636 -31.84 -25.88 1.02
N LYS A 637 -30.50 -25.77 0.93
CA LYS A 637 -29.63 -25.58 2.08
C LYS A 637 -29.94 -24.24 2.78
N ARG A 638 -29.72 -24.20 4.09
CA ARG A 638 -30.02 -23.03 4.95
C ARG A 638 -28.73 -22.41 5.50
N GLY A 639 -28.83 -21.17 5.99
CA GLY A 639 -27.73 -20.49 6.68
C GLY A 639 -26.87 -19.57 5.79
N TYR A 640 -27.30 -19.33 4.56
CA TYR A 640 -26.57 -18.54 3.56
C TYR A 640 -27.19 -17.18 3.26
N LEU A 641 -28.33 -16.86 3.89
CA LEU A 641 -28.88 -15.51 3.87
C LEU A 641 -28.01 -14.59 4.73
N ASN A 642 -27.77 -13.39 4.22
CA ASN A 642 -27.25 -12.30 5.02
C ASN A 642 -28.28 -11.87 6.09
N PRO A 643 -27.84 -11.21 7.18
CA PRO A 643 -28.73 -10.62 8.16
C PRO A 643 -29.86 -9.80 7.53
N VAL A 644 -31.03 -9.83 8.15
CA VAL A 644 -32.18 -9.01 7.73
C VAL A 644 -31.78 -7.53 7.69
N GLY A 645 -32.15 -6.83 6.61
CA GLY A 645 -31.71 -5.46 6.33
C GLY A 645 -30.45 -5.36 5.47
N GLU A 646 -29.78 -6.48 5.15
CA GLU A 646 -28.66 -6.52 4.21
C GLU A 646 -29.09 -7.05 2.84
N TRP A 647 -28.36 -6.65 1.80
CA TRP A 647 -28.57 -7.13 0.44
C TRP A 647 -28.06 -8.57 0.30
N ASN A 648 -28.84 -9.40 -0.37
CA ASN A 648 -28.49 -10.74 -0.81
C ASN A 648 -28.39 -10.75 -2.32
N ARG A 649 -27.45 -11.51 -2.88
CA ARG A 649 -27.34 -11.76 -4.32
C ARG A 649 -27.75 -13.19 -4.63
N GLN A 650 -28.63 -13.35 -5.61
CA GLN A 650 -29.10 -14.66 -6.07
C GLN A 650 -28.90 -14.83 -7.57
N GLU A 651 -28.37 -15.99 -7.95
CA GLU A 651 -28.36 -16.49 -9.33
C GLU A 651 -29.22 -17.75 -9.40
N VAL A 652 -30.07 -17.84 -10.42
CA VAL A 652 -30.93 -18.99 -10.72
C VAL A 652 -30.62 -19.44 -12.12
N ILE A 653 -30.26 -20.71 -12.27
CA ILE A 653 -30.07 -21.35 -13.57
C ILE A 653 -31.21 -22.36 -13.74
N ALA A 654 -32.01 -22.16 -14.78
CA ALA A 654 -33.05 -23.10 -15.19
C ALA A 654 -32.65 -23.64 -16.57
N ASP A 655 -32.24 -24.91 -16.63
CA ASP A 655 -31.80 -25.59 -17.85
C ASP A 655 -32.52 -26.93 -17.96
N GLY A 656 -33.48 -27.02 -18.88
CA GLY A 656 -34.43 -28.12 -18.97
C GLY A 656 -35.20 -28.28 -17.65
N TYR A 657 -35.00 -29.41 -16.97
CA TYR A 657 -35.61 -29.71 -15.67
C TYR A 657 -34.64 -29.52 -14.49
N ASP A 658 -33.39 -29.14 -14.76
CA ASP A 658 -32.40 -28.88 -13.74
C ASP A 658 -32.51 -27.44 -13.26
N ILE A 659 -32.74 -27.28 -11.97
CA ILE A 659 -32.85 -25.99 -11.29
C ILE A 659 -31.67 -25.88 -10.33
N LYS A 660 -30.90 -24.80 -10.48
CA LYS A 660 -29.81 -24.45 -9.59
C LYS A 660 -30.03 -23.06 -9.02
N VAL A 661 -29.89 -22.93 -7.70
CA VAL A 661 -29.97 -21.66 -6.96
C VAL A 661 -28.65 -21.44 -6.24
N ILE A 662 -28.00 -20.33 -6.56
CA ILE A 662 -26.77 -19.86 -5.92
C ILE A 662 -27.12 -18.60 -5.15
N LEU A 663 -26.85 -18.58 -3.84
CA LEU A 663 -27.12 -17.47 -2.94
C LEU A 663 -25.82 -17.02 -2.30
N ASN A 664 -25.49 -15.73 -2.43
CA ASN A 664 -24.27 -15.11 -1.87
C ASN A 664 -22.98 -15.89 -2.21
N GLY A 665 -22.96 -16.55 -3.38
CA GLY A 665 -21.82 -17.35 -3.86
C GLY A 665 -21.87 -18.85 -3.50
N GLU A 666 -22.79 -19.32 -2.66
CA GLU A 666 -22.96 -20.74 -2.36
C GLU A 666 -24.10 -21.35 -3.19
N THR A 667 -23.88 -22.56 -3.75
CA THR A 667 -24.97 -23.36 -4.31
C THR A 667 -25.83 -23.96 -3.20
N ILE A 668 -27.04 -23.41 -3.02
CA ILE A 668 -27.99 -23.83 -1.99
C ILE A 668 -29.03 -24.83 -2.50
N LEU A 669 -29.25 -24.90 -3.82
CA LEU A 669 -30.09 -25.90 -4.46
C LEU A 669 -29.47 -26.26 -5.81
N ASP A 670 -29.39 -27.54 -6.12
CA ASP A 670 -28.96 -28.09 -7.41
C ASP A 670 -29.71 -29.42 -7.59
N GLY A 671 -30.75 -29.43 -8.42
CA GLY A 671 -31.59 -30.62 -8.53
C GLY A 671 -32.55 -30.61 -9.70
N ASN A 672 -32.92 -31.82 -10.12
CA ASN A 672 -33.84 -32.07 -11.22
C ASN A 672 -35.29 -32.16 -10.72
N ILE A 673 -36.16 -31.26 -11.17
CA ILE A 673 -37.56 -31.19 -10.70
C ILE A 673 -38.41 -32.38 -11.16
N LYS A 674 -38.06 -33.03 -12.28
CA LYS A 674 -38.79 -34.19 -12.79
C LYS A 674 -38.49 -35.43 -11.95
N GLU A 675 -37.23 -35.62 -11.57
CA GLU A 675 -36.83 -36.67 -10.63
C GLU A 675 -37.40 -36.41 -9.24
N ALA A 676 -37.33 -35.18 -8.75
CA ALA A 676 -37.82 -34.81 -7.42
C ALA A 676 -39.35 -34.91 -7.26
N SER A 677 -40.10 -34.91 -8.38
CA SER A 677 -41.55 -35.08 -8.39
C SER A 677 -42.00 -36.46 -8.87
N GLU A 678 -41.08 -37.40 -9.10
CA GLU A 678 -41.40 -38.76 -9.50
C GLU A 678 -42.17 -39.48 -8.37
N GLY A 679 -43.46 -39.73 -8.59
CA GLY A 679 -44.35 -40.31 -7.58
C GLY A 679 -45.09 -39.30 -6.71
N GLY A 680 -44.99 -38.00 -7.02
CA GLY A 680 -45.66 -36.90 -6.31
C GLY A 680 -44.68 -35.98 -5.59
N THR A 681 -45.12 -34.75 -5.31
CA THR A 681 -44.30 -33.75 -4.61
C THR A 681 -44.24 -34.01 -3.10
N ILE A 682 -43.19 -33.52 -2.43
CA ILE A 682 -42.99 -33.76 -0.99
C ILE A 682 -44.05 -33.06 -0.11
N ASP A 683 -44.73 -32.03 -0.61
CA ASP A 683 -45.87 -31.41 0.06
C ASP A 683 -47.21 -32.16 -0.16
N GLY A 684 -47.22 -33.18 -1.01
CA GLY A 684 -48.39 -33.99 -1.34
C GLY A 684 -49.48 -33.27 -2.12
N ARG A 685 -49.16 -32.13 -2.76
CA ARG A 685 -50.10 -31.35 -3.58
C ARG A 685 -49.84 -31.55 -5.06
N ASP A 686 -50.83 -31.17 -5.88
CA ASP A 686 -50.64 -31.12 -7.33
C ASP A 686 -50.00 -29.78 -7.72
N HIS A 687 -48.94 -29.84 -8.51
CA HIS A 687 -48.20 -28.68 -9.03
C HIS A 687 -48.25 -28.70 -10.56
N PRO A 688 -49.41 -28.36 -11.16
CA PRO A 688 -49.62 -28.50 -12.60
C PRO A 688 -48.65 -27.69 -13.46
N GLY A 689 -48.06 -26.62 -12.92
CA GLY A 689 -47.08 -25.78 -13.59
C GLY A 689 -45.62 -26.19 -13.39
N LEU A 690 -45.33 -27.21 -12.57
CA LEU A 690 -43.96 -27.57 -12.21
C LEU A 690 -43.10 -27.93 -13.42
N LEU A 691 -43.70 -28.54 -14.45
CA LEU A 691 -42.99 -28.96 -15.66
C LEU A 691 -43.23 -28.02 -16.85
N ASN A 692 -43.70 -26.80 -16.61
CA ASN A 692 -43.75 -25.79 -17.68
C ASN A 692 -42.33 -25.59 -18.24
N GLU A 693 -42.21 -25.67 -19.56
CA GLU A 693 -40.94 -25.41 -20.26
C GLU A 693 -40.68 -23.91 -20.37
N SER A 694 -41.73 -23.08 -20.50
CA SER A 694 -41.58 -21.63 -20.56
C SER A 694 -42.70 -20.87 -19.85
N GLY A 695 -42.42 -19.60 -19.54
CA GLY A 695 -43.38 -18.67 -18.94
C GLY A 695 -42.70 -17.41 -18.43
N HIS A 696 -43.43 -16.59 -17.68
CA HIS A 696 -42.88 -15.34 -17.16
C HIS A 696 -41.93 -15.57 -15.99
N ILE A 697 -41.09 -14.57 -15.73
CA ILE A 697 -40.47 -14.37 -14.42
C ILE A 697 -41.36 -13.44 -13.61
N GLY A 698 -41.60 -13.72 -12.33
CA GLY A 698 -42.46 -12.90 -11.50
C GLY A 698 -42.03 -12.80 -10.06
N PHE A 699 -42.41 -11.70 -9.41
CA PHE A 699 -42.31 -11.56 -7.96
C PHE A 699 -43.70 -11.75 -7.35
N LEU A 700 -43.80 -12.70 -6.43
CA LEU A 700 -45.05 -13.23 -5.88
C LEU A 700 -45.29 -12.60 -4.51
N GLY A 701 -46.00 -11.47 -4.50
CA GLY A 701 -46.23 -10.68 -3.29
C GLY A 701 -47.05 -11.42 -2.23
N HIS A 702 -46.54 -11.54 -1.01
CA HIS A 702 -47.25 -12.11 0.15
C HIS A 702 -47.71 -11.09 1.20
N GLY A 703 -47.76 -9.79 0.85
CA GLY A 703 -48.21 -8.73 1.76
C GLY A 703 -47.11 -8.12 2.63
N ASP A 704 -45.89 -8.65 2.56
CA ASP A 704 -44.73 -8.12 3.27
C ASP A 704 -43.87 -7.22 2.35
N PHE A 705 -43.08 -6.33 2.95
CA PHE A 705 -42.17 -5.46 2.22
C PHE A 705 -40.89 -6.22 1.84
N VAL A 706 -40.41 -6.02 0.61
CA VAL A 706 -39.16 -6.57 0.09
C VAL A 706 -38.64 -5.65 -1.02
N GLU A 707 -37.32 -5.56 -1.15
CA GLU A 707 -36.64 -4.73 -2.14
C GLU A 707 -35.81 -5.59 -3.10
N PHE A 708 -35.68 -5.14 -4.33
CA PHE A 708 -34.96 -5.80 -5.42
C PHE A 708 -34.19 -4.77 -6.26
N LYS A 709 -33.03 -5.17 -6.81
CA LYS A 709 -32.26 -4.40 -7.79
C LYS A 709 -31.43 -5.33 -8.68
N ASN A 710 -30.82 -4.78 -9.72
CA ASN A 710 -29.88 -5.47 -10.60
C ASN A 710 -30.47 -6.74 -11.25
N ILE A 711 -31.75 -6.70 -11.61
CA ILE A 711 -32.49 -7.85 -12.15
C ILE A 711 -32.17 -7.98 -13.64
N ARG A 712 -31.52 -9.07 -14.01
CA ARG A 712 -31.02 -9.33 -15.36
C ARG A 712 -31.06 -10.81 -15.70
N ILE A 713 -31.27 -11.11 -16.97
CA ILE A 713 -31.51 -12.46 -17.46
C ILE A 713 -30.69 -12.74 -18.71
N LYS A 714 -30.26 -13.98 -18.88
CA LYS A 714 -29.65 -14.49 -20.10
C LYS A 714 -30.40 -15.75 -20.51
N GLU A 715 -30.91 -15.82 -21.73
CA GLU A 715 -31.46 -17.06 -22.29
C GLU A 715 -30.33 -18.06 -22.63
N LEU A 716 -30.58 -19.36 -22.46
CA LEU A 716 -29.58 -20.44 -22.63
C LEU A 716 -29.72 -21.18 -23.97
#